data_AF-A0A8K0PXY0-F1
#
_entry.id   AF-A0A8K0PXY0-F1
#
_cell.length_a   1.000
_cell.length_b   1.000
_cell.length_c   1.000
_cell.angle_alpha   90.00
_cell.angle_beta   90.00
_cell.angle_gamma   90.00
#
_symmetry.space_group_name_H-M   'P 1'
#
loop_
_entity.id
_entity.type
_entity.pdbx_description
1 polymer ?
#
loop_
_entity_poly.entity_id
_entity_poly.type
_entity_poly.pdbx_seq_one_letter_code
_entity_poly.pdbx_strand_id
1 'polypeptide(L)'
;MSLLKLPIEIISLIAELLDIDDLFDFGQTCRHLHCILRNESICRVALQRVKFPPETIEAQTAHAYARGLRRLVKRRNAVRYAEPYLVAVVAMAESFIYTNGVLCYAANRENLRILDVHRSAQKELVVNIPRLLHSLIPGFQWSSLDNFRPVHCSHGIVYHQDCEGVTVSRLVVFRTKDLKVLAFCNLRSTNKLFVRNNADYLVYGTKPQLAFDGFKRWALQRLDLRTKEWAPSDLTLWNFAGSNLGQDICFEIFDDYFYCLSNKNKLHPEHGKWNSYYHVVRFPLREATRESCESPPMRNLWRRYAAEGLVDERWDALQITRHEGTGKLFIFDSRRECLPTNAQSQRSCYKKEIRFSKDDENVNPVRHPMCDILRDTIPIAQSSSDNEGHDPNAWDGETHVETRPPENVHVGDNGALGSMFTIGECFVRSYNSSCETFVDLIDESQRLRLRVRPKLDPAHGNADDTRPGQSSKTRLNTSKEGRKGLHHGVKFWPPDQASRPKPKLAQLHNILYPQMLLGEVDWAMDDRTLIYAPGHVVRGRPRPLVLISFDSAIRFPGYPKLQLGSADGSNILPPNGPHAAAEHAHIMPETPAGSVNPHACLTCLRPWLPQIPSARSILRRPMQHQLQRLSHGPRHIRVLT
;
A
#
# COMPACT_ATOMS: atom_id res chain seq x y z
N MET A 1 26.39 22.22 -36.61
CA MET A 1 25.93 23.09 -35.49
C MET A 1 26.22 22.36 -34.18
N SER A 2 26.65 23.07 -33.13
CA SER A 2 26.74 22.46 -31.78
C SER A 2 25.45 22.71 -31.02
N LEU A 3 24.90 21.68 -30.38
CA LEU A 3 23.68 21.76 -29.59
C LEU A 3 23.83 22.76 -28.41
N LEU A 4 25.06 22.96 -27.91
CA LEU A 4 25.41 23.93 -26.85
C LEU A 4 25.41 25.40 -27.33
N LYS A 5 25.12 25.66 -28.61
CA LYS A 5 25.01 27.01 -29.20
C LYS A 5 23.59 27.32 -29.67
N LEU A 6 22.61 26.46 -29.36
CA LEU A 6 21.22 26.71 -29.71
C LEU A 6 20.57 27.71 -28.73
N PRO A 7 19.65 28.57 -29.21
CA PRO A 7 18.82 29.40 -28.33
C PRO A 7 18.00 28.56 -27.34
N ILE A 8 17.67 29.12 -26.18
CA ILE A 8 16.96 28.42 -25.10
C ILE A 8 15.54 28.01 -25.52
N GLU A 9 14.97 28.73 -26.50
CA GLU A 9 13.69 28.44 -27.15
C GLU A 9 13.76 27.11 -27.92
N ILE A 10 14.85 26.86 -28.66
CA ILE A 10 15.06 25.59 -29.38
C ILE A 10 15.32 24.45 -28.40
N ILE A 11 16.04 24.72 -27.30
CA ILE A 11 16.23 23.74 -26.21
C ILE A 11 14.88 23.40 -25.53
N SER A 12 13.97 24.37 -25.43
CA SER A 12 12.61 24.15 -24.90
C SER A 12 11.80 23.23 -25.82
N LEU A 13 11.86 23.42 -27.14
CA LEU A 13 11.23 22.54 -28.12
C LEU A 13 11.82 21.11 -28.09
N ILE A 14 13.12 20.95 -27.85
CA ILE A 14 13.73 19.61 -27.66
C ILE A 14 13.17 18.96 -26.38
N ALA A 15 13.03 19.74 -25.30
CA ALA A 15 12.47 19.26 -24.02
C ALA A 15 10.97 18.90 -24.07
N GLU A 16 10.22 19.43 -25.04
CA GLU A 16 8.84 19.04 -25.34
C GLU A 16 8.73 17.64 -25.95
N LEU A 17 9.79 17.17 -26.63
CA LEU A 17 9.81 15.90 -27.36
C LEU A 17 10.40 14.73 -26.55
N LEU A 18 11.44 14.97 -25.75
CA LEU A 18 12.03 13.96 -24.85
C LEU A 18 11.06 13.59 -23.72
N ASP A 19 11.05 12.36 -23.22
CA ASP A 19 10.27 12.06 -22.00
C ASP A 19 10.88 12.73 -20.74
N ILE A 20 10.25 12.59 -19.57
CA ILE A 20 10.71 13.30 -18.36
C ILE A 20 11.97 12.70 -17.73
N ASP A 21 12.20 11.40 -17.91
CA ASP A 21 13.37 10.69 -17.43
C ASP A 21 14.55 10.97 -18.41
N ASP A 22 14.31 10.88 -19.73
CA ASP A 22 15.22 11.28 -20.80
C ASP A 22 15.68 12.75 -20.68
N LEU A 23 14.73 13.67 -20.45
CA LEU A 23 15.03 15.10 -20.29
C LEU A 23 15.92 15.35 -19.07
N PHE A 24 15.72 14.58 -18.01
CA PHE A 24 16.56 14.67 -16.81
C PHE A 24 17.98 14.24 -17.13
N ASP A 25 18.17 13.08 -17.75
CA ASP A 25 19.49 12.56 -18.09
C ASP A 25 20.19 13.42 -19.17
N PHE A 26 19.46 13.93 -20.16
CA PHE A 26 19.94 14.94 -21.11
C PHE A 26 20.50 16.17 -20.39
N GLY A 27 19.78 16.68 -19.38
CA GLY A 27 20.23 17.78 -18.54
C GLY A 27 21.39 17.42 -17.58
N GLN A 28 21.70 16.15 -17.37
CA GLN A 28 22.87 15.71 -16.60
C GLN A 28 24.14 15.54 -17.46
N THR A 29 24.01 15.39 -18.79
CA THR A 29 25.16 15.13 -19.69
C THR A 29 26.32 16.13 -19.60
N CYS A 30 26.04 17.42 -19.37
CA CYS A 30 27.09 18.43 -19.19
C CYS A 30 26.64 19.64 -18.37
N ARG A 31 27.61 20.42 -17.87
CA ARG A 31 27.38 21.63 -17.05
C ARG A 31 26.51 22.69 -17.74
N HIS A 32 26.56 22.79 -19.07
CA HIS A 32 25.74 23.74 -19.82
C HIS A 32 24.27 23.31 -19.86
N LEU A 33 24.00 22.05 -20.24
CA LEU A 33 22.64 21.50 -20.30
C LEU A 33 21.99 21.33 -18.92
N HIS A 34 22.77 21.34 -17.84
CA HIS A 34 22.25 21.42 -16.47
C HIS A 34 21.39 22.68 -16.19
N CYS A 35 21.44 23.71 -17.05
CA CYS A 35 20.51 24.84 -16.97
C CYS A 35 19.04 24.42 -17.21
N ILE A 36 18.80 23.39 -18.04
CA ILE A 36 17.48 22.83 -18.36
C ILE A 36 16.77 22.41 -17.07
N LEU A 37 17.47 21.64 -16.23
CA LEU A 37 16.95 21.12 -14.97
C LEU A 37 16.73 22.19 -13.90
N ARG A 38 17.11 23.45 -14.17
CA ARG A 38 16.92 24.61 -13.28
C ARG A 38 15.97 25.65 -13.86
N ASN A 39 15.63 25.57 -15.14
CA ASN A 39 14.76 26.52 -15.81
C ASN A 39 13.29 26.17 -15.55
N GLU A 40 12.58 27.05 -14.84
CA GLU A 40 11.18 26.85 -14.46
C GLU A 40 10.23 26.75 -15.67
N SER A 41 10.48 27.51 -16.75
CA SER A 41 9.66 27.46 -17.96
C SER A 41 9.76 26.12 -18.68
N ILE A 42 10.99 25.60 -18.85
CA ILE A 42 11.21 24.29 -19.48
C ILE A 42 10.65 23.17 -18.61
N CYS A 43 10.94 23.19 -17.30
CA CYS A 43 10.45 22.17 -16.38
C CYS A 43 8.91 22.18 -16.27
N ARG A 44 8.27 23.36 -16.37
CA ARG A 44 6.80 23.48 -16.41
C ARG A 44 6.21 22.74 -17.60
N VAL A 45 6.77 22.94 -18.79
CA VAL A 45 6.29 22.30 -20.03
C VAL A 45 6.49 20.79 -19.97
N ALA A 46 7.65 20.33 -19.48
CA ALA A 46 7.89 18.90 -19.27
C ALA A 46 6.87 18.26 -18.30
N LEU A 47 6.61 18.91 -17.16
CA LEU A 47 5.63 18.46 -16.16
C LEU A 47 4.17 18.51 -16.64
N GLN A 48 3.82 19.36 -17.60
CA GLN A 48 2.46 19.38 -18.19
C GLN A 48 2.08 18.07 -18.89
N ARG A 49 3.05 17.21 -19.23
CA ARG A 49 2.81 15.87 -19.80
C ARG A 49 2.66 14.77 -18.74
N VAL A 50 3.02 15.05 -17.49
CA VAL A 50 2.99 14.11 -16.35
C VAL A 50 2.26 14.75 -15.17
N LYS A 51 0.95 14.99 -15.34
CA LYS A 51 0.16 15.88 -14.48
C LYS A 51 -0.21 15.31 -13.11
N PHE A 52 -0.30 13.99 -12.99
CA PHE A 52 -0.92 13.31 -11.84
C PHE A 52 0.03 12.82 -10.70
N PRO A 53 1.37 12.74 -10.83
CA PRO A 53 2.24 12.51 -9.67
C PRO A 53 2.07 13.63 -8.64
N PRO A 54 2.15 13.33 -7.33
CA PRO A 54 1.98 14.38 -6.34
C PRO A 54 3.11 15.42 -6.42
N GLU A 55 4.30 15.12 -6.93
CA GLU A 55 5.37 16.11 -7.13
C GLU A 55 4.97 17.17 -8.16
N THR A 56 4.23 16.77 -9.21
CA THR A 56 3.72 17.70 -10.22
C THR A 56 2.66 18.60 -9.62
N ILE A 57 1.73 18.03 -8.84
CA ILE A 57 0.65 18.78 -8.18
C ILE A 57 1.22 19.77 -7.14
N GLU A 58 2.17 19.31 -6.33
CA GLU A 58 2.91 20.15 -5.37
C GLU A 58 3.67 21.27 -6.08
N ALA A 59 4.33 20.98 -7.21
CA ALA A 59 5.09 21.96 -7.98
C ALA A 59 4.20 22.97 -8.74
N GLN A 60 3.03 22.55 -9.22
CA GLN A 60 2.03 23.44 -9.81
C GLN A 60 1.50 24.42 -8.76
N THR A 61 1.20 23.94 -7.55
CA THR A 61 0.68 24.74 -6.43
C THR A 61 1.73 25.73 -5.90
N ALA A 62 3.00 25.32 -5.85
CA ALA A 62 4.09 26.14 -5.33
C ALA A 62 4.87 26.93 -6.40
N HIS A 63 4.45 26.87 -7.67
CA HIS A 63 5.18 27.39 -8.85
C HIS A 63 6.67 27.01 -8.89
N ALA A 64 6.99 25.78 -8.48
CA ALA A 64 8.36 25.27 -8.30
C ALA A 64 8.62 24.05 -9.21
N TYR A 65 8.38 24.21 -10.51
CA TYR A 65 8.44 23.18 -11.54
C TYR A 65 9.81 22.51 -11.63
N ALA A 66 10.91 23.28 -11.58
CA ALA A 66 12.26 22.71 -11.64
C ALA A 66 12.58 21.88 -10.39
N ARG A 67 12.01 22.22 -9.22
CA ARG A 67 12.07 21.36 -8.03
C ARG A 67 11.21 20.10 -8.19
N GLY A 68 9.99 20.24 -8.73
CA GLY A 68 9.06 19.14 -8.97
C GLY A 68 9.65 18.07 -9.88
N LEU A 69 10.13 18.47 -11.07
CA LEU A 69 10.74 17.58 -12.06
C LEU A 69 11.93 16.82 -11.46
N ARG A 70 12.87 17.53 -10.83
CA ARG A 70 14.05 16.91 -10.21
C ARG A 70 13.67 15.94 -9.08
N ARG A 71 12.59 16.18 -8.34
CA ARG A 71 12.12 15.28 -7.26
C ARG A 71 11.44 14.03 -7.83
N LEU A 72 10.59 14.21 -8.84
CA LEU A 72 9.87 13.12 -9.53
C LEU A 72 10.83 12.09 -10.13
N VAL A 73 11.79 12.54 -10.93
CA VAL A 73 12.77 11.63 -11.54
C VAL A 73 13.69 11.01 -10.48
N LYS A 74 14.09 11.78 -9.45
CA LYS A 74 14.85 11.24 -8.31
C LYS A 74 14.11 10.16 -7.53
N ARG A 75 12.80 10.27 -7.37
CA ARG A 75 11.95 9.23 -6.78
C ARG A 75 11.90 7.99 -7.66
N ARG A 76 11.61 8.16 -8.95
CA ARG A 76 11.56 7.04 -9.92
C ARG A 76 12.89 6.27 -9.94
N ASN A 77 14.01 6.99 -10.00
CA ASN A 77 15.34 6.39 -9.97
C ASN A 77 15.62 5.71 -8.62
N ALA A 78 15.30 6.34 -7.48
CA ALA A 78 15.46 5.71 -6.18
C ALA A 78 14.65 4.41 -6.02
N VAL A 79 13.42 4.35 -6.55
CA VAL A 79 12.63 3.12 -6.62
C VAL A 79 13.28 2.11 -7.56
N ARG A 80 13.50 2.46 -8.84
CA ARG A 80 14.04 1.54 -9.88
C ARG A 80 15.43 0.97 -9.53
N TYR A 81 16.29 1.76 -8.90
CA TYR A 81 17.67 1.36 -8.60
C TYR A 81 17.88 0.78 -7.19
N ALA A 82 16.82 0.70 -6.36
CA ALA A 82 16.91 0.36 -4.94
C ALA A 82 17.79 1.33 -4.13
N GLU A 83 17.68 2.63 -4.38
CA GLU A 83 18.49 3.68 -3.75
C GLU A 83 17.64 4.60 -2.86
N PRO A 84 17.14 4.12 -1.69
CA PRO A 84 16.39 4.98 -0.77
C PRO A 84 17.28 6.09 -0.20
N TYR A 85 16.73 7.31 -0.10
CA TYR A 85 17.44 8.47 0.46
C TYR A 85 17.51 8.44 1.99
N LEU A 86 16.55 7.78 2.63
CA LEU A 86 16.37 7.77 4.07
C LEU A 86 15.86 6.43 4.56
N VAL A 87 16.49 5.90 5.61
CA VAL A 87 15.91 4.85 6.46
C VAL A 87 16.02 5.24 7.93
N ALA A 88 14.93 5.03 8.68
CA ALA A 88 14.84 5.35 10.11
C ALA A 88 13.81 4.48 10.84
N VAL A 89 13.98 4.28 12.15
CA VAL A 89 12.89 3.84 13.04
C VAL A 89 12.13 5.08 13.48
N VAL A 90 10.86 5.20 13.08
CA VAL A 90 10.06 6.43 13.25
C VAL A 90 9.05 6.37 14.39
N ALA A 91 8.74 5.19 14.91
CA ALA A 91 7.80 5.02 16.02
C ALA A 91 7.97 3.66 16.71
N MET A 92 7.30 3.53 17.86
CA MET A 92 6.99 2.25 18.50
C MET A 92 5.45 2.15 18.57
N ALA A 93 4.86 1.09 18.03
CA ALA A 93 3.40 0.98 17.89
C ALA A 93 2.86 -0.45 18.07
N GLU A 94 1.69 -0.60 18.69
CA GLU A 94 0.97 -1.88 18.74
C GLU A 94 0.32 -2.21 17.39
N SER A 95 -0.28 -1.19 16.75
CA SER A 95 -0.85 -1.26 15.40
C SER A 95 -0.64 0.07 14.65
N PHE A 96 -0.58 0.00 13.32
CA PHE A 96 -0.44 1.19 12.47
C PHE A 96 -1.19 1.01 11.16
N ILE A 97 -1.43 2.14 10.51
CA ILE A 97 -1.80 2.25 9.10
C ILE A 97 -0.88 3.30 8.47
N TYR A 98 -0.69 3.19 7.16
CA TYR A 98 -0.03 4.22 6.38
C TYR A 98 -0.82 4.44 5.09
N THR A 99 -1.07 5.70 4.74
CA THR A 99 -1.91 6.07 3.59
C THR A 99 -1.51 7.46 3.12
N ASN A 100 -1.22 7.60 1.82
CA ASN A 100 -0.99 8.89 1.15
C ASN A 100 -0.02 9.82 1.91
N GLY A 101 1.15 9.31 2.31
CA GLY A 101 2.13 10.10 3.04
C GLY A 101 1.85 10.31 4.53
N VAL A 102 0.77 9.78 5.11
CA VAL A 102 0.44 9.93 6.53
C VAL A 102 0.52 8.59 7.26
N LEU A 103 1.35 8.54 8.30
CA LEU A 103 1.47 7.43 9.23
C LEU A 103 0.55 7.68 10.43
N CYS A 104 -0.35 6.74 10.74
CA CYS A 104 -1.26 6.82 11.88
C CYS A 104 -1.16 5.53 12.71
N TYR A 105 -0.88 5.63 14.00
CA TYR A 105 -0.50 4.47 14.82
C TYR A 105 -0.92 4.58 16.29
N ALA A 106 -1.24 3.43 16.88
CA ALA A 106 -1.49 3.29 18.32
C ALA A 106 -0.16 3.08 19.05
N ALA A 107 0.31 4.11 19.75
CA ALA A 107 1.60 4.07 20.46
C ALA A 107 1.54 3.29 21.79
N ASN A 108 0.37 3.36 22.42
CA ASN A 108 -0.03 2.63 23.62
C ASN A 108 -1.57 2.57 23.62
N ARG A 109 -2.16 1.98 24.67
CA ARG A 109 -3.62 1.82 24.79
C ARG A 109 -4.44 3.12 24.77
N GLU A 110 -3.86 4.30 25.03
CA GLU A 110 -4.62 5.55 25.17
C GLU A 110 -4.38 6.57 24.05
N ASN A 111 -3.26 6.46 23.34
CA ASN A 111 -2.75 7.53 22.48
C ASN A 111 -2.63 7.07 21.02
N LEU A 112 -3.49 7.63 20.18
CA LEU A 112 -3.36 7.58 18.73
C LEU A 112 -2.42 8.70 18.28
N ARG A 113 -1.48 8.39 17.40
CA ARG A 113 -0.47 9.33 16.90
C ARG A 113 -0.49 9.42 15.39
N ILE A 114 -0.39 10.62 14.86
CA ILE A 114 -0.47 10.91 13.43
C ILE A 114 0.75 11.74 13.03
N LEU A 115 1.50 11.26 12.03
CA LEU A 115 2.70 11.86 11.49
C LEU A 115 2.56 12.03 9.97
N ASP A 116 2.61 13.27 9.48
CA ASP A 116 2.70 13.56 8.04
C ASP A 116 4.16 13.36 7.59
N VAL A 117 4.41 12.21 6.97
CA VAL A 117 5.72 11.75 6.55
C VAL A 117 6.18 12.51 5.30
N HIS A 118 5.31 12.67 4.30
CA HIS A 118 5.66 13.34 3.04
C HIS A 118 5.94 14.83 3.22
N ARG A 119 5.26 15.51 4.16
CA ARG A 119 5.58 16.91 4.52
C ARG A 119 6.70 17.04 5.54
N SER A 120 7.35 15.93 5.93
CA SER A 120 8.44 15.95 6.91
C SER A 120 8.03 16.61 8.23
N ALA A 121 6.87 16.23 8.76
CA ALA A 121 6.36 16.83 9.99
C ALA A 121 7.34 16.66 11.15
N GLN A 122 7.58 17.76 11.86
CA GLN A 122 8.53 17.85 12.98
C GLN A 122 7.92 17.46 14.32
N LYS A 123 6.59 17.34 14.36
CA LYS A 123 5.80 16.97 15.53
C LYS A 123 4.68 16.05 15.08
N GLU A 124 4.36 15.08 15.92
CA GLU A 124 3.20 14.20 15.77
C GLU A 124 1.97 14.89 16.37
N LEU A 125 0.81 14.73 15.75
CA LEU A 125 -0.46 15.01 16.40
C LEU A 125 -0.79 13.82 17.32
N VAL A 126 -0.87 14.08 18.62
CA VAL A 126 -1.20 13.07 19.64
C VAL A 126 -2.65 13.27 20.09
N VAL A 127 -3.46 12.24 19.91
CA VAL A 127 -4.88 12.22 20.26
C VAL A 127 -5.08 11.25 21.42
N ASN A 128 -5.52 11.77 22.57
CA ASN A 128 -5.90 10.95 23.71
C ASN A 128 -7.32 10.41 23.48
N ILE A 129 -7.43 9.13 23.14
CA ILE A 129 -8.68 8.45 22.85
C ILE A 129 -9.65 8.44 24.06
N PRO A 130 -9.22 8.21 25.32
CA PRO A 130 -10.12 8.32 26.47
C PRO A 130 -10.86 9.67 26.53
N ARG A 131 -10.12 10.79 26.41
CA ARG A 131 -10.71 12.14 26.42
C ARG A 131 -11.63 12.40 25.24
N LEU A 132 -11.29 11.87 24.06
CA LEU A 132 -12.14 11.97 22.87
C LEU A 132 -13.48 11.24 23.08
N LEU A 133 -13.44 10.02 23.64
CA LEU A 133 -14.62 9.20 23.88
C LEU A 133 -15.50 9.70 25.03
N HIS A 134 -14.90 10.19 26.13
CA HIS A 134 -15.65 10.83 27.23
C HIS A 134 -16.50 12.03 26.77
N SER A 135 -16.08 12.74 25.71
CA SER A 135 -16.85 13.86 25.14
C SER A 135 -17.99 13.44 24.21
N LEU A 136 -18.00 12.18 23.76
CA LEU A 136 -18.99 11.63 22.82
C LEU A 136 -20.02 10.72 23.48
N ILE A 137 -19.60 9.97 24.50
CA ILE A 137 -20.38 8.90 25.12
C ILE A 137 -20.62 9.27 26.59
N PRO A 138 -21.84 9.70 26.96
CA PRO A 138 -22.21 9.95 28.34
C PRO A 138 -21.98 8.69 29.20
N GLY A 139 -21.28 8.84 30.32
CA GLY A 139 -20.99 7.73 31.24
C GLY A 139 -19.93 6.72 30.76
N PHE A 140 -19.20 7.01 29.68
CA PHE A 140 -18.10 6.15 29.21
C PHE A 140 -17.10 5.81 30.31
N GLN A 141 -16.72 4.54 30.41
CA GLN A 141 -15.69 4.05 31.31
C GLN A 141 -14.54 3.49 30.50
N TRP A 142 -13.35 4.08 30.63
CA TRP A 142 -12.16 3.63 29.90
C TRP A 142 -11.84 2.13 30.10
N SER A 143 -12.17 1.59 31.27
CA SER A 143 -11.99 0.18 31.63
C SER A 143 -12.84 -0.82 30.81
N SER A 144 -13.85 -0.38 30.05
CA SER A 144 -14.63 -1.26 29.17
C SER A 144 -14.05 -1.40 27.76
N LEU A 145 -13.06 -0.59 27.38
CA LEU A 145 -12.44 -0.64 26.06
C LEU A 145 -11.37 -1.75 25.99
N ASP A 146 -11.69 -2.82 25.25
CA ASP A 146 -10.80 -3.97 25.05
C ASP A 146 -9.59 -3.62 24.18
N ASN A 147 -9.83 -2.81 23.13
CA ASN A 147 -8.82 -2.37 22.18
C ASN A 147 -9.35 -1.19 21.33
N PHE A 148 -8.43 -0.36 20.84
CA PHE A 148 -8.67 0.54 19.71
C PHE A 148 -7.61 0.30 18.63
N ARG A 149 -7.94 0.57 17.36
CA ARG A 149 -6.95 0.54 16.26
C ARG A 149 -7.27 1.58 15.19
N PRO A 150 -6.27 2.22 14.58
CA PRO A 150 -6.50 2.98 13.36
C PRO A 150 -6.97 2.06 12.23
N VAL A 151 -7.86 2.56 11.38
CA VAL A 151 -8.48 1.84 10.24
C VAL A 151 -8.13 2.51 8.92
N HIS A 152 -8.21 3.84 8.85
CA HIS A 152 -7.83 4.63 7.68
C HIS A 152 -7.43 6.06 8.11
N CYS A 153 -6.71 6.76 7.23
CA CYS A 153 -6.34 8.16 7.41
C CYS A 153 -6.16 8.80 6.02
N SER A 154 -7.02 9.76 5.66
CA SER A 154 -6.93 10.45 4.37
C SER A 154 -7.64 11.80 4.42
N HIS A 155 -7.20 12.76 3.60
CA HIS A 155 -7.75 14.13 3.55
C HIS A 155 -7.79 14.86 4.91
N GLY A 156 -6.87 14.55 5.81
CA GLY A 156 -6.83 15.11 7.17
C GLY A 156 -7.94 14.61 8.09
N ILE A 157 -8.58 13.48 7.77
CA ILE A 157 -9.58 12.79 8.59
C ILE A 157 -9.04 11.43 9.00
N VAL A 158 -9.22 11.07 10.27
CA VAL A 158 -8.73 9.82 10.86
C VAL A 158 -9.92 8.98 11.32
N TYR A 159 -9.74 7.68 11.14
CA TYR A 159 -10.71 6.64 11.41
C TYR A 159 -10.09 5.65 12.37
N HIS A 160 -10.69 5.47 13.54
CA HIS A 160 -10.31 4.40 14.44
C HIS A 160 -11.53 3.55 14.81
N GLN A 161 -11.26 2.26 14.98
CA GLN A 161 -12.23 1.29 15.46
C GLN A 161 -12.00 1.10 16.95
N ASP A 162 -13.07 1.26 17.73
CA ASP A 162 -13.12 0.92 19.16
C ASP A 162 -13.88 -0.41 19.35
N CYS A 163 -13.40 -1.26 20.26
CA CYS A 163 -14.11 -2.46 20.72
C CYS A 163 -14.39 -2.34 22.22
N GLU A 164 -15.67 -2.27 22.59
CA GLU A 164 -16.14 -2.37 23.97
C GLU A 164 -16.61 -3.80 24.24
N GLY A 165 -15.78 -4.55 24.97
CA GLY A 165 -15.92 -5.99 25.12
C GLY A 165 -16.02 -6.75 23.80
N VAL A 166 -16.77 -7.87 23.83
CA VAL A 166 -16.97 -8.77 22.70
C VAL A 166 -18.14 -8.32 21.79
N THR A 167 -19.05 -7.47 22.28
CA THR A 167 -20.38 -7.28 21.68
C THR A 167 -20.55 -5.97 20.91
N VAL A 168 -19.83 -4.90 21.26
CA VAL A 168 -19.99 -3.59 20.62
C VAL A 168 -18.69 -3.15 19.99
N SER A 169 -18.73 -2.90 18.68
CA SER A 169 -17.64 -2.24 17.97
C SER A 169 -18.14 -0.95 17.34
N ARG A 170 -17.30 0.09 17.35
CA ARG A 170 -17.67 1.44 16.92
C ARG A 170 -16.65 1.98 15.93
N LEU A 171 -17.11 2.82 15.02
CA LEU A 171 -16.26 3.62 14.15
C LEU A 171 -16.37 5.08 14.57
N VAL A 172 -15.22 5.68 14.92
CA VAL A 172 -15.13 7.10 15.26
C VAL A 172 -14.41 7.82 14.13
N VAL A 173 -14.99 8.93 13.69
CA VAL A 173 -14.48 9.77 12.61
C VAL A 173 -14.18 11.15 13.15
N PHE A 174 -12.92 11.60 13.08
CA PHE A 174 -12.56 12.96 13.49
C PHE A 174 -11.58 13.61 12.53
N ARG A 175 -11.66 14.94 12.44
CA ARG A 175 -10.77 15.77 11.64
C ARG A 175 -9.51 16.13 12.44
N THR A 176 -8.35 15.97 11.84
CA THR A 176 -7.03 16.22 12.47
C THR A 176 -6.77 17.69 12.82
N LYS A 177 -7.29 18.63 12.03
CA LYS A 177 -7.03 20.08 12.18
C LYS A 177 -7.55 20.67 13.49
N ASP A 178 -8.74 20.23 13.92
CA ASP A 178 -9.52 20.81 15.03
C ASP A 178 -9.94 19.74 16.05
N LEU A 179 -9.52 18.48 15.85
CA LEU A 179 -9.98 17.28 16.58
C LEU A 179 -11.52 17.15 16.64
N LYS A 180 -12.22 17.78 15.70
CA LYS A 180 -13.68 17.77 15.65
C LYS A 180 -14.17 16.43 15.16
N VAL A 181 -15.00 15.78 15.97
CA VAL A 181 -15.68 14.55 15.59
C VAL A 181 -16.73 14.88 14.52
N LEU A 182 -16.63 14.18 13.39
CA LEU A 182 -17.51 14.34 12.23
C LEU A 182 -18.65 13.33 12.29
N ALA A 183 -18.36 12.09 12.67
CA ALA A 183 -19.34 11.03 12.83
C ALA A 183 -18.89 10.00 13.88
N PHE A 184 -19.89 9.30 14.42
CA PHE A 184 -19.76 8.22 15.40
C PHE A 184 -20.87 7.21 15.11
N CYS A 185 -20.53 5.94 14.87
CA CYS A 185 -21.53 4.91 14.61
C CYS A 185 -21.15 3.55 15.19
N ASN A 186 -22.17 2.75 15.53
CA ASN A 186 -21.99 1.35 15.90
C ASN A 186 -21.84 0.52 14.62
N LEU A 187 -20.78 -0.28 14.55
CA LEU A 187 -20.50 -1.17 13.41
C LEU A 187 -21.38 -2.43 13.50
N ARG A 188 -22.15 -2.70 12.45
CA ARG A 188 -22.93 -3.96 12.30
C ARG A 188 -22.04 -5.21 12.24
N SER A 189 -20.81 -5.04 11.77
CA SER A 189 -19.77 -6.08 11.79
C SER A 189 -18.39 -5.43 11.75
N THR A 190 -17.38 -6.13 12.26
CA THR A 190 -15.96 -5.75 12.12
C THR A 190 -15.22 -6.64 11.11
N ASN A 191 -15.90 -7.66 10.59
CA ASN A 191 -15.31 -8.62 9.67
C ASN A 191 -14.96 -7.94 8.34
N LYS A 192 -13.67 -7.97 8.00
CA LYS A 192 -13.10 -7.33 6.81
C LYS A 192 -13.46 -5.84 6.67
N LEU A 193 -13.58 -5.12 7.79
CA LEU A 193 -13.80 -3.67 7.81
C LEU A 193 -12.74 -2.94 6.96
N PHE A 194 -13.19 -2.06 6.07
CA PHE A 194 -12.37 -1.03 5.42
C PHE A 194 -13.06 0.33 5.50
N VAL A 195 -12.27 1.40 5.32
CA VAL A 195 -12.75 2.77 5.13
C VAL A 195 -11.99 3.41 3.96
N ARG A 196 -12.66 4.25 3.19
CA ARG A 196 -12.10 5.19 2.21
C ARG A 196 -12.84 6.52 2.27
N ASN A 197 -12.14 7.62 2.01
CA ASN A 197 -12.74 8.94 1.92
C ASN A 197 -11.98 9.86 0.96
N ASN A 198 -12.73 10.77 0.32
CA ASN A 198 -12.18 12.01 -0.22
C ASN A 198 -12.39 13.15 0.82
N ALA A 199 -12.42 14.40 0.38
CA ALA A 199 -12.68 15.55 1.26
C ALA A 199 -14.16 15.67 1.69
N ASP A 200 -15.10 15.08 0.94
CA ASP A 200 -16.53 15.35 1.00
C ASP A 200 -17.39 14.15 1.40
N TYR A 201 -16.91 12.93 1.10
CA TYR A 201 -17.61 11.68 1.32
C TYR A 201 -16.70 10.64 1.96
N LEU A 202 -17.29 9.83 2.83
CA LEU A 202 -16.74 8.57 3.29
C LEU A 202 -17.58 7.40 2.76
N VAL A 203 -16.91 6.30 2.46
CA VAL A 203 -17.51 4.97 2.37
C VAL A 203 -16.74 4.04 3.32
N TYR A 204 -17.45 3.36 4.21
CA TYR A 204 -16.91 2.18 4.90
C TYR A 204 -17.64 0.94 4.42
N GLY A 205 -16.98 -0.21 4.48
CA GLY A 205 -17.59 -1.48 4.11
C GLY A 205 -17.19 -2.62 5.03
N THR A 206 -18.08 -3.58 5.17
CA THR A 206 -17.89 -4.79 5.97
C THR A 206 -18.40 -5.99 5.20
N LYS A 207 -17.95 -7.20 5.58
CA LYS A 207 -18.46 -8.45 5.00
C LYS A 207 -19.12 -9.29 6.08
N PRO A 208 -20.43 -9.11 6.36
CA PRO A 208 -21.14 -9.83 7.42
C PRO A 208 -21.00 -11.35 7.31
N GLN A 209 -21.03 -12.03 8.45
CA GLN A 209 -20.72 -13.46 8.54
C GLN A 209 -21.79 -14.36 7.91
N LEU A 210 -23.04 -13.88 7.83
CA LEU A 210 -24.14 -14.51 7.09
C LEU A 210 -25.14 -13.41 6.68
N ALA A 211 -25.65 -13.46 5.46
CA ALA A 211 -26.91 -12.80 5.11
C ALA A 211 -28.08 -13.78 5.29
N PHE A 212 -29.33 -13.31 5.20
CA PHE A 212 -30.53 -14.14 5.39
C PHE A 212 -30.64 -15.35 4.44
N ASP A 213 -29.98 -15.29 3.29
CA ASP A 213 -29.91 -16.35 2.27
C ASP A 213 -28.61 -17.19 2.35
N GLY A 214 -27.85 -17.10 3.45
CA GLY A 214 -26.61 -17.85 3.67
C GLY A 214 -25.35 -17.27 3.02
N PHE A 215 -25.47 -16.31 2.10
CA PHE A 215 -24.30 -15.81 1.34
C PHE A 215 -23.62 -14.61 2.00
N LYS A 216 -22.29 -14.66 2.14
CA LYS A 216 -21.46 -13.54 2.64
C LYS A 216 -21.30 -12.47 1.55
N ARG A 217 -21.95 -11.32 1.71
CA ARG A 217 -21.85 -10.16 0.80
C ARG A 217 -21.11 -9.00 1.44
N TRP A 218 -20.63 -8.07 0.61
CA TRP A 218 -20.13 -6.79 1.07
C TRP A 218 -21.30 -5.83 1.26
N ALA A 219 -21.40 -5.24 2.46
CA ALA A 219 -22.33 -4.18 2.78
C ALA A 219 -21.54 -2.88 2.98
N LEU A 220 -21.87 -1.85 2.21
CA LEU A 220 -21.22 -0.55 2.22
C LEU A 220 -22.14 0.50 2.84
N GLN A 221 -21.62 1.35 3.71
CA GLN A 221 -22.34 2.51 4.21
C GLN A 221 -21.58 3.79 3.85
N ARG A 222 -22.30 4.78 3.34
CA ARG A 222 -21.77 6.08 2.93
C ARG A 222 -22.15 7.17 3.93
N LEU A 223 -21.23 8.08 4.20
CA LEU A 223 -21.41 9.31 4.99
C LEU A 223 -21.09 10.53 4.12
N ASP A 224 -21.98 11.52 4.11
CA ASP A 224 -21.65 12.87 3.63
C ASP A 224 -20.92 13.61 4.76
N LEU A 225 -19.70 14.08 4.51
CA LEU A 225 -18.86 14.75 5.52
C LEU A 225 -19.22 16.24 5.71
N ARG A 226 -20.00 16.81 4.80
CA ARG A 226 -20.49 18.19 4.85
C ARG A 226 -21.76 18.28 5.68
N THR A 227 -22.76 17.44 5.40
CA THR A 227 -24.01 17.37 6.19
C THR A 227 -23.86 16.54 7.46
N LYS A 228 -22.89 15.61 7.49
CA LYS A 228 -22.69 14.57 8.52
C LYS A 228 -23.76 13.49 8.53
N GLU A 229 -24.51 13.35 7.45
CA GLU A 229 -25.60 12.38 7.35
C GLU A 229 -25.12 11.08 6.71
N TRP A 230 -25.48 9.97 7.36
CA TRP A 230 -25.34 8.65 6.77
C TRP A 230 -26.39 8.44 5.68
N ALA A 231 -26.05 7.70 4.64
CA ALA A 231 -27.05 7.22 3.69
C ALA A 231 -28.13 6.38 4.42
N PRO A 232 -29.42 6.48 4.00
CA PRO A 232 -30.53 5.86 4.71
C PRO A 232 -30.51 4.32 4.68
N SER A 233 -29.78 3.74 3.72
CA SER A 233 -29.63 2.30 3.53
C SER A 233 -28.19 1.91 3.19
N ASP A 234 -27.83 0.66 3.47
CA ASP A 234 -26.54 0.09 3.10
C ASP A 234 -26.57 -0.34 1.62
N LEU A 235 -25.57 0.05 0.83
CA LEU A 235 -25.38 -0.45 -0.52
C LEU A 235 -24.74 -1.85 -0.45
N THR A 236 -25.51 -2.87 -0.81
CA THR A 236 -25.02 -4.26 -0.85
C THR A 236 -24.42 -4.57 -2.22
N LEU A 237 -23.17 -5.04 -2.26
CA LEU A 237 -22.56 -5.54 -3.48
C LEU A 237 -22.98 -7.00 -3.70
N TRP A 238 -24.07 -7.15 -4.44
CA TRP A 238 -24.52 -8.43 -4.95
C TRP A 238 -23.49 -9.01 -5.93
N ASN A 239 -23.35 -10.33 -5.92
CA ASN A 239 -22.43 -11.11 -6.78
C ASN A 239 -20.93 -10.76 -6.74
N PHE A 240 -20.49 -9.82 -5.89
CA PHE A 240 -19.08 -9.49 -5.70
C PHE A 240 -18.31 -10.48 -4.80
N ALA A 241 -17.26 -11.11 -5.33
CA ALA A 241 -16.40 -12.06 -4.63
C ALA A 241 -15.15 -11.40 -4.02
N GLY A 242 -14.32 -12.17 -3.30
CA GLY A 242 -13.11 -11.69 -2.64
C GLY A 242 -13.33 -11.18 -1.20
N SER A 243 -12.31 -11.32 -0.35
CA SER A 243 -12.35 -11.00 1.10
C SER A 243 -11.04 -10.46 1.66
N ASN A 244 -9.95 -10.40 0.89
CA ASN A 244 -8.61 -10.02 1.28
C ASN A 244 -8.19 -8.75 0.54
N LEU A 245 -8.37 -7.61 1.21
CA LEU A 245 -8.07 -6.27 0.69
C LEU A 245 -6.62 -6.21 0.17
N GLY A 246 -6.45 -5.73 -1.06
CA GLY A 246 -5.16 -5.64 -1.73
C GLY A 246 -4.62 -6.96 -2.30
N GLN A 247 -5.33 -8.08 -2.17
CA GLN A 247 -4.95 -9.39 -2.73
C GLN A 247 -5.98 -9.90 -3.74
N ASP A 248 -7.24 -10.06 -3.29
CA ASP A 248 -8.33 -10.59 -4.12
C ASP A 248 -9.44 -9.55 -4.39
N ILE A 249 -9.40 -8.43 -3.65
CA ILE A 249 -10.37 -7.34 -3.73
C ILE A 249 -9.70 -5.99 -3.42
N CYS A 250 -10.11 -4.94 -4.13
CA CYS A 250 -9.62 -3.58 -3.98
C CYS A 250 -10.79 -2.60 -3.96
N PHE A 251 -10.72 -1.59 -3.09
CA PHE A 251 -11.70 -0.51 -2.97
C PHE A 251 -10.99 0.83 -2.94
N GLU A 252 -11.27 1.72 -3.90
CA GLU A 252 -10.65 3.06 -3.95
C GLU A 252 -11.61 4.14 -4.47
N ILE A 253 -11.24 5.39 -4.25
CA ILE A 253 -11.99 6.57 -4.73
C ILE A 253 -11.16 7.32 -5.77
N PHE A 254 -11.76 7.56 -6.94
CA PHE A 254 -11.18 8.39 -8.00
C PHE A 254 -12.26 9.30 -8.60
N ASP A 255 -11.98 10.60 -8.74
CA ASP A 255 -12.83 11.59 -9.42
C ASP A 255 -14.32 11.58 -8.99
N ASP A 256 -14.58 11.61 -7.67
CA ASP A 256 -15.91 11.51 -7.05
C ASP A 256 -16.67 10.17 -7.27
N TYR A 257 -16.04 9.15 -7.88
CA TYR A 257 -16.56 7.79 -7.96
C TYR A 257 -15.87 6.85 -6.96
N PHE A 258 -16.66 5.94 -6.37
CA PHE A 258 -16.16 4.82 -5.61
C PHE A 258 -16.01 3.59 -6.53
N TYR A 259 -14.87 2.93 -6.50
CA TYR A 259 -14.54 1.77 -7.32
C TYR A 259 -14.38 0.52 -6.46
N CYS A 260 -15.01 -0.56 -6.88
CA CYS A 260 -14.86 -1.92 -6.37
C CYS A 260 -14.20 -2.76 -7.47
N LEU A 261 -13.11 -3.45 -7.16
CA LEU A 261 -12.43 -4.40 -8.04
C LEU A 261 -12.26 -5.75 -7.32
N SER A 262 -12.51 -6.86 -8.02
CA SER A 262 -12.23 -8.23 -7.55
C SER A 262 -11.65 -9.09 -8.66
N ASN A 263 -10.75 -10.01 -8.31
CA ASN A 263 -10.15 -10.99 -9.24
C ASN A 263 -10.72 -12.42 -9.08
N LYS A 264 -11.76 -12.60 -8.26
CA LYS A 264 -12.45 -13.87 -8.00
C LYS A 264 -13.82 -13.92 -8.69
N ASN A 265 -14.21 -15.11 -9.14
CA ASN A 265 -15.59 -15.40 -9.56
C ASN A 265 -16.40 -15.94 -8.36
N LYS A 266 -17.73 -15.69 -8.31
CA LYS A 266 -18.63 -16.36 -7.36
C LYS A 266 -19.17 -17.70 -7.84
N LEU A 267 -19.37 -17.85 -9.15
CA LEU A 267 -19.90 -19.08 -9.72
C LEU A 267 -18.81 -20.15 -9.66
N HIS A 268 -19.16 -21.31 -9.10
CA HIS A 268 -18.26 -22.45 -9.03
C HIS A 268 -18.12 -23.08 -10.41
N PRO A 269 -16.90 -23.42 -10.84
CA PRO A 269 -16.71 -23.94 -12.18
C PRO A 269 -17.04 -25.44 -12.36
N GLU A 270 -18.06 -25.76 -13.18
CA GLU A 270 -18.19 -27.01 -13.98
C GLU A 270 -16.91 -27.32 -14.80
N HIS A 271 -16.56 -28.59 -15.01
CA HIS A 271 -15.21 -28.88 -15.52
C HIS A 271 -14.98 -28.55 -17.02
N GLY A 272 -14.11 -27.59 -17.34
CA GLY A 272 -13.16 -27.77 -18.45
C GLY A 272 -12.75 -26.60 -19.36
N LYS A 273 -13.51 -25.49 -19.49
CA LYS A 273 -13.26 -24.51 -20.58
C LYS A 273 -13.57 -23.02 -20.27
N TRP A 274 -12.87 -22.35 -19.35
CA TRP A 274 -13.24 -20.95 -19.04
C TRP A 274 -12.15 -19.90 -18.94
N ASN A 275 -12.59 -18.70 -19.30
CA ASN A 275 -11.97 -17.43 -18.96
C ASN A 275 -12.35 -16.99 -17.54
N SER A 276 -11.38 -16.43 -16.85
CA SER A 276 -11.58 -15.58 -15.68
C SER A 276 -11.60 -14.12 -16.14
N TYR A 277 -12.50 -13.35 -15.53
CA TYR A 277 -12.66 -11.92 -15.74
C TYR A 277 -12.42 -11.17 -14.42
N TYR A 278 -12.01 -9.92 -14.49
CA TYR A 278 -12.10 -9.01 -13.36
C TYR A 278 -13.56 -8.61 -13.15
N HIS A 279 -13.97 -8.44 -11.89
CA HIS A 279 -15.27 -7.85 -11.55
C HIS A 279 -15.04 -6.41 -11.12
N VAL A 280 -15.55 -5.45 -11.89
CA VAL A 280 -15.41 -4.01 -11.62
C VAL A 280 -16.77 -3.35 -11.54
N VAL A 281 -17.06 -2.74 -10.40
CA VAL A 281 -18.28 -1.95 -10.17
C VAL A 281 -17.87 -0.55 -9.70
N ARG A 282 -18.45 0.51 -10.25
CA ARG A 282 -18.33 1.87 -9.71
C ARG A 282 -19.70 2.49 -9.43
N PHE A 283 -19.75 3.47 -8.54
CA PHE A 283 -20.92 4.33 -8.34
C PHE A 283 -20.48 5.74 -7.92
N PRO A 284 -21.24 6.79 -8.24
CA PRO A 284 -20.92 8.16 -7.84
C PRO A 284 -21.12 8.35 -6.32
N LEU A 285 -20.20 9.02 -5.65
CA LEU A 285 -20.28 9.24 -4.19
C LEU A 285 -21.42 10.16 -3.76
N ARG A 286 -22.01 10.92 -4.69
CA ARG A 286 -23.18 11.78 -4.42
C ARG A 286 -24.47 10.97 -4.33
N GLU A 287 -24.55 9.86 -5.06
CA GLU A 287 -25.73 9.02 -5.21
C GLU A 287 -25.30 7.55 -5.22
N ALA A 288 -25.13 6.96 -4.05
CA ALA A 288 -24.69 5.57 -3.90
C ALA A 288 -25.88 4.59 -3.84
N THR A 289 -26.65 4.52 -4.93
CA THR A 289 -27.80 3.62 -5.08
C THR A 289 -27.43 2.37 -5.89
N ARG A 290 -28.24 1.31 -5.86
CA ARG A 290 -27.99 0.11 -6.68
C ARG A 290 -28.10 0.41 -8.17
N GLU A 291 -28.98 1.34 -8.51
CA GLU A 291 -29.33 1.80 -9.85
C GLU A 291 -28.22 2.70 -10.44
N SER A 292 -27.47 3.40 -9.58
CA SER A 292 -26.29 4.20 -9.95
C SER A 292 -25.03 3.38 -10.26
N CYS A 293 -25.03 2.08 -9.96
CA CYS A 293 -23.88 1.21 -10.18
C CYS A 293 -23.63 1.01 -11.67
N GLU A 294 -22.39 1.19 -12.10
CA GLU A 294 -21.91 0.93 -13.45
C GLU A 294 -20.85 -0.16 -13.44
N SER A 295 -20.77 -0.96 -14.51
CA SER A 295 -19.70 -1.93 -14.74
C SER A 295 -19.20 -1.80 -16.18
N PRO A 296 -17.88 -1.93 -16.44
CA PRO A 296 -17.35 -2.04 -17.79
C PRO A 296 -17.93 -3.26 -18.53
N PRO A 297 -18.02 -3.24 -19.87
CA PRO A 297 -18.33 -4.44 -20.66
C PRO A 297 -17.41 -5.61 -20.28
N MET A 298 -17.95 -6.82 -20.10
CA MET A 298 -17.14 -7.96 -19.63
C MET A 298 -15.97 -8.30 -20.58
N ARG A 299 -16.12 -8.08 -21.89
CA ARG A 299 -15.02 -8.13 -22.88
C ARG A 299 -13.82 -7.22 -22.54
N ASN A 300 -14.06 -6.07 -21.90
CA ASN A 300 -13.01 -5.13 -21.47
C ASN A 300 -12.34 -5.59 -20.16
N LEU A 301 -12.81 -6.66 -19.52
CA LEU A 301 -12.37 -7.13 -18.21
C LEU A 301 -11.73 -8.53 -18.25
N TRP A 302 -11.40 -9.06 -19.44
CA TRP A 302 -10.73 -10.36 -19.55
C TRP A 302 -9.43 -10.37 -18.71
N ARG A 303 -9.31 -11.37 -17.83
CA ARG A 303 -8.19 -11.51 -16.90
C ARG A 303 -7.23 -12.60 -17.33
N ARG A 304 -7.71 -13.83 -17.55
CA ARG A 304 -6.89 -15.00 -17.94
C ARG A 304 -7.73 -16.17 -18.44
N TYR A 305 -7.14 -17.01 -19.27
CA TYR A 305 -7.70 -18.31 -19.61
C TYR A 305 -7.31 -19.39 -18.58
N ALA A 306 -8.17 -20.38 -18.32
CA ALA A 306 -7.91 -21.45 -17.35
C ALA A 306 -6.64 -22.27 -17.68
N ALA A 307 -6.33 -22.46 -18.96
CA ALA A 307 -5.13 -23.19 -19.39
C ALA A 307 -3.81 -22.41 -19.19
N GLU A 308 -3.82 -21.15 -18.71
CA GLU A 308 -2.61 -20.43 -18.29
C GLU A 308 -1.97 -21.00 -17.00
N GLY A 309 -2.53 -22.07 -16.43
CA GLY A 309 -1.95 -22.81 -15.30
C GLY A 309 -2.52 -22.40 -13.94
N LEU A 310 -1.98 -23.01 -12.88
CA LEU A 310 -2.38 -22.75 -11.49
C LEU A 310 -1.74 -21.45 -10.96
N VAL A 311 -2.39 -20.82 -9.99
CA VAL A 311 -1.92 -19.59 -9.32
C VAL A 311 -1.75 -19.86 -7.82
N ASP A 312 -0.64 -19.41 -7.24
CA ASP A 312 -0.40 -19.39 -5.80
C ASP A 312 -0.93 -18.08 -5.21
N GLU A 313 -2.18 -18.13 -4.75
CA GLU A 313 -2.95 -16.96 -4.28
C GLU A 313 -2.29 -16.18 -3.13
N ARG A 314 -1.29 -16.77 -2.44
CA ARG A 314 -0.52 -16.10 -1.37
C ARG A 314 0.41 -15.00 -1.90
N TRP A 315 0.63 -14.98 -3.21
CA TRP A 315 1.40 -13.98 -3.94
C TRP A 315 0.53 -12.98 -4.70
N ASP A 316 -0.80 -13.13 -4.65
CA ASP A 316 -1.72 -12.22 -5.32
C ASP A 316 -1.65 -10.84 -4.66
N ALA A 317 -1.48 -9.80 -5.48
CA ALA A 317 -1.62 -8.41 -5.08
C ALA A 317 -2.40 -7.64 -6.16
N LEU A 318 -3.50 -7.00 -5.77
CA LEU A 318 -4.51 -6.43 -6.64
C LEU A 318 -4.79 -4.98 -6.26
N GLN A 319 -4.55 -4.05 -7.19
CA GLN A 319 -4.72 -2.61 -6.97
C GLN A 319 -5.30 -1.91 -8.21
N ILE A 320 -5.96 -0.77 -7.98
CA ILE A 320 -6.31 0.20 -9.02
C ILE A 320 -5.34 1.38 -8.89
N THR A 321 -4.74 1.86 -9.98
CA THR A 321 -3.91 3.07 -9.97
C THR A 321 -4.24 3.98 -11.13
N ARG A 322 -4.14 5.29 -10.90
CA ARG A 322 -4.16 6.33 -11.94
C ARG A 322 -2.80 6.41 -12.64
N HIS A 323 -2.80 6.37 -13.96
CA HIS A 323 -1.58 6.55 -14.75
C HIS A 323 -1.08 8.01 -14.68
N GLU A 324 0.20 8.19 -14.35
CA GLU A 324 0.82 9.49 -14.03
C GLU A 324 0.73 10.54 -15.17
N GLY A 325 0.79 10.09 -16.43
CA GLY A 325 0.68 10.94 -17.61
C GLY A 325 -0.77 11.21 -18.05
N THR A 326 -1.54 10.14 -18.26
CA THR A 326 -2.84 10.21 -18.96
C THR A 326 -4.05 10.33 -18.04
N GLY A 327 -3.90 10.08 -16.73
CA GLY A 327 -5.02 10.10 -15.78
C GLY A 327 -5.96 8.89 -15.87
N LYS A 328 -5.78 8.02 -16.87
CA LYS A 328 -6.55 6.78 -17.04
C LYS A 328 -6.32 5.81 -15.87
N LEU A 329 -7.35 5.05 -15.51
CA LEU A 329 -7.30 4.06 -14.43
C LEU A 329 -6.89 2.69 -14.97
N PHE A 330 -5.96 2.03 -14.28
CA PHE A 330 -5.48 0.70 -14.60
C PHE A 330 -5.60 -0.23 -13.39
N ILE A 331 -6.02 -1.46 -13.64
CA ILE A 331 -5.86 -2.60 -12.76
C ILE A 331 -4.40 -3.07 -12.86
N PHE A 332 -3.77 -3.33 -11.72
CA PHE A 332 -2.53 -4.10 -11.63
C PHE A 332 -2.80 -5.37 -10.80
N ASP A 333 -2.67 -6.54 -11.44
CA ASP A 333 -2.79 -7.87 -10.83
C ASP A 333 -1.40 -8.53 -10.84
N SER A 334 -0.71 -8.50 -9.71
CA SER A 334 0.52 -9.29 -9.50
C SER A 334 0.12 -10.67 -9.00
N ARG A 335 0.65 -11.73 -9.62
CA ARG A 335 0.37 -13.12 -9.23
C ARG A 335 1.59 -14.01 -9.42
N ARG A 336 1.61 -15.17 -8.76
CA ARG A 336 2.61 -16.22 -8.99
C ARG A 336 1.92 -17.42 -9.62
N GLU A 337 2.32 -17.82 -10.80
CA GLU A 337 1.67 -18.86 -11.61
C GLU A 337 2.62 -19.99 -11.98
N CYS A 338 2.10 -21.17 -12.27
CA CYS A 338 2.86 -22.31 -12.79
C CYS A 338 2.66 -22.40 -14.30
N LEU A 339 3.73 -22.16 -15.07
CA LEU A 339 3.70 -22.12 -16.52
C LEU A 339 3.37 -23.51 -17.10
N PRO A 340 2.38 -23.64 -18.02
CA PRO A 340 1.99 -24.93 -18.58
C PRO A 340 3.10 -25.66 -19.36
N THR A 341 4.00 -24.91 -19.99
CA THR A 341 4.99 -25.43 -20.95
C THR A 341 6.17 -26.14 -20.29
N ASN A 342 6.49 -25.81 -19.04
CA ASN A 342 7.70 -26.31 -18.36
C ASN A 342 7.51 -26.52 -16.84
N ALA A 343 6.29 -26.37 -16.31
CA ALA A 343 5.94 -26.45 -14.89
C ALA A 343 6.75 -25.51 -13.97
N GLN A 344 7.42 -24.49 -14.51
CA GLN A 344 8.18 -23.52 -13.72
C GLN A 344 7.23 -22.50 -13.11
N SER A 345 7.53 -22.09 -11.88
CA SER A 345 6.80 -21.01 -11.24
C SER A 345 7.34 -19.66 -11.72
N GLN A 346 6.45 -18.76 -12.12
CA GLN A 346 6.76 -17.40 -12.54
C GLN A 346 5.93 -16.39 -11.73
N ARG A 347 6.51 -15.26 -11.32
CA ARG A 347 5.76 -14.11 -10.80
C ARG A 347 5.61 -13.08 -11.92
N SER A 348 4.38 -12.70 -12.22
CA SER A 348 4.04 -11.77 -13.29
C SER A 348 3.13 -10.66 -12.73
N CYS A 349 3.24 -9.44 -13.26
CA CYS A 349 2.26 -8.38 -13.04
C CYS A 349 1.58 -8.02 -14.37
N TYR A 350 0.25 -7.96 -14.33
CA TYR A 350 -0.60 -7.65 -15.48
C TYR A 350 -1.26 -6.28 -15.29
N LYS A 351 -1.17 -5.45 -16.32
CA LYS A 351 -1.75 -4.11 -16.40
C LYS A 351 -2.97 -4.15 -17.34
N LYS A 352 -4.13 -3.71 -16.88
CA LYS A 352 -5.38 -3.68 -17.68
C LYS A 352 -6.10 -2.35 -17.49
N GLU A 353 -6.40 -1.65 -18.58
CA GLU A 353 -7.14 -0.38 -18.54
C GLU A 353 -8.61 -0.59 -18.20
N ILE A 354 -9.17 0.24 -17.32
CA ILE A 354 -10.61 0.24 -17.01
C ILE A 354 -11.31 1.19 -17.97
N ARG A 355 -12.10 0.65 -18.92
CA ARG A 355 -12.85 1.43 -19.94
C ARG A 355 -14.34 1.16 -19.86
N PHE A 356 -15.15 2.19 -19.63
CA PHE A 356 -16.61 2.08 -19.58
C PHE A 356 -17.21 2.40 -20.96
N SER A 357 -18.40 1.88 -21.26
CA SER A 357 -19.02 2.01 -22.59
C SER A 357 -19.30 3.45 -23.04
N LYS A 358 -19.32 4.41 -22.10
CA LYS A 358 -19.48 5.85 -22.37
C LYS A 358 -18.22 6.51 -22.94
N ASP A 359 -17.07 5.81 -22.90
CA ASP A 359 -15.77 6.32 -23.35
C ASP A 359 -15.50 6.03 -24.84
N ASP A 360 -16.35 5.21 -25.51
CA ASP A 360 -16.27 4.87 -26.93
C ASP A 360 -17.39 5.57 -27.73
N GLU A 361 -17.15 6.78 -28.27
CA GLU A 361 -18.16 7.52 -29.07
C GLU A 361 -18.60 6.82 -30.37
N ASN A 362 -17.88 5.78 -30.81
CA ASN A 362 -18.11 5.07 -32.07
C ASN A 362 -18.82 3.71 -31.93
N VAL A 363 -19.32 3.35 -30.74
CA VAL A 363 -20.01 2.06 -30.52
C VAL A 363 -21.48 2.32 -30.22
N ASN A 364 -22.35 2.02 -31.20
CA ASN A 364 -23.79 1.88 -30.97
C ASN A 364 -24.01 0.96 -29.74
N PRO A 365 -24.85 1.33 -28.76
CA PRO A 365 -24.97 0.59 -27.51
C PRO A 365 -25.68 -0.75 -27.72
N VAL A 366 -24.92 -1.76 -28.15
CA VAL A 366 -25.34 -3.15 -28.20
C VAL A 366 -25.67 -3.59 -26.77
N ARG A 367 -26.96 -3.77 -26.50
CA ARG A 367 -27.48 -4.34 -25.26
C ARG A 367 -27.09 -5.82 -25.22
N HIS A 368 -25.88 -6.13 -24.75
CA HIS A 368 -25.44 -7.51 -24.60
C HIS A 368 -26.17 -8.22 -23.43
N PRO A 369 -26.36 -9.56 -23.50
CA PRO A 369 -27.04 -10.35 -22.48
C PRO A 369 -26.22 -10.59 -21.19
N MET A 370 -25.43 -9.59 -20.76
CA MET A 370 -24.67 -9.62 -19.50
C MET A 370 -24.64 -8.25 -18.80
N CYS A 371 -25.71 -7.47 -18.96
CA CYS A 371 -26.08 -6.46 -17.96
C CYS A 371 -26.48 -7.10 -16.60
N ASP A 372 -26.42 -8.43 -16.49
CA ASP A 372 -26.96 -9.21 -15.39
C ASP A 372 -26.09 -9.26 -14.13
N ILE A 373 -24.87 -8.70 -14.16
CA ILE A 373 -24.08 -8.41 -12.94
C ILE A 373 -24.92 -7.59 -11.93
N LEU A 374 -25.87 -6.77 -12.41
CA LEU A 374 -26.83 -6.01 -11.59
C LEU A 374 -28.26 -6.57 -11.59
N ARG A 375 -28.60 -7.57 -12.43
CA ARG A 375 -29.95 -8.17 -12.50
C ARG A 375 -30.10 -9.50 -11.76
N ASP A 376 -29.02 -10.27 -11.58
CA ASP A 376 -28.98 -11.54 -10.81
C ASP A 376 -29.05 -11.31 -9.29
N THR A 377 -30.04 -10.53 -8.87
CA THR A 377 -30.31 -10.09 -7.50
C THR A 377 -31.72 -10.47 -7.05
N ILE A 378 -32.39 -11.32 -7.83
CA ILE A 378 -33.69 -11.91 -7.50
C ILE A 378 -33.58 -13.40 -7.88
N PRO A 379 -33.97 -14.34 -7.00
CA PRO A 379 -34.21 -15.71 -7.41
C PRO A 379 -35.50 -15.75 -8.24
N ILE A 380 -35.40 -15.53 -9.55
CA ILE A 380 -36.53 -15.68 -10.46
C ILE A 380 -36.64 -17.15 -10.84
N ALA A 381 -37.82 -17.74 -10.63
CA ALA A 381 -38.11 -19.10 -11.01
C ALA A 381 -37.92 -19.31 -12.53
N GLN A 382 -37.43 -20.48 -12.91
CA GLN A 382 -37.17 -20.85 -14.30
C GLN A 382 -38.43 -20.66 -15.16
N SER A 383 -38.43 -19.65 -16.03
CA SER A 383 -39.38 -19.53 -17.14
C SER A 383 -38.67 -19.95 -18.42
N SER A 384 -38.92 -21.18 -18.86
CA SER A 384 -38.50 -21.67 -20.17
C SER A 384 -39.14 -20.83 -21.28
N SER A 385 -38.33 -20.19 -22.11
CA SER A 385 -38.77 -19.70 -23.41
C SER A 385 -37.66 -19.91 -24.43
N ASP A 386 -37.73 -21.03 -25.14
CA ASP A 386 -36.85 -21.34 -26.26
C ASP A 386 -37.13 -20.35 -27.40
N ASN A 387 -36.15 -19.50 -27.72
CA ASN A 387 -36.17 -18.68 -28.93
C ASN A 387 -34.74 -18.24 -29.28
N GLU A 388 -33.95 -19.20 -29.77
CA GLU A 388 -32.58 -18.97 -30.24
C GLU A 388 -32.56 -18.20 -31.57
N GLY A 389 -32.66 -16.87 -31.49
CA GLY A 389 -32.17 -15.99 -32.54
C GLY A 389 -30.65 -15.89 -32.47
N HIS A 390 -29.92 -16.82 -33.10
CA HIS A 390 -28.46 -16.87 -33.05
C HIS A 390 -27.84 -15.73 -33.90
N ASP A 391 -27.52 -14.60 -33.26
CA ASP A 391 -26.72 -13.53 -33.88
C ASP A 391 -25.27 -14.01 -34.05
N PRO A 392 -24.74 -14.13 -35.28
CA PRO A 392 -23.37 -14.59 -35.51
C PRO A 392 -22.28 -13.63 -35.00
N ASN A 393 -22.64 -12.42 -34.57
CA ASN A 393 -21.75 -11.47 -33.89
C ASN A 393 -21.94 -11.43 -32.35
N ALA A 394 -22.72 -12.35 -31.77
CA ALA A 394 -22.85 -12.45 -30.32
C ALA A 394 -21.48 -12.74 -29.66
N TRP A 395 -21.00 -11.82 -28.83
CA TRP A 395 -19.78 -12.01 -28.07
C TRP A 395 -19.93 -13.13 -27.03
N ASP A 396 -19.19 -14.21 -27.23
CA ASP A 396 -19.11 -15.34 -26.30
C ASP A 396 -17.98 -15.18 -25.28
N GLY A 397 -18.34 -15.16 -24.00
CA GLY A 397 -17.40 -15.06 -22.88
C GLY A 397 -16.59 -16.35 -22.61
N GLU A 398 -17.03 -17.52 -23.10
CA GLU A 398 -16.33 -18.80 -22.89
C GLU A 398 -15.14 -18.96 -23.85
N THR A 399 -15.28 -18.54 -25.11
CA THR A 399 -14.21 -18.62 -26.11
C THR A 399 -13.36 -17.35 -26.25
N HIS A 400 -13.80 -16.20 -25.71
CA HIS A 400 -13.06 -14.94 -25.84
C HIS A 400 -11.68 -14.96 -25.14
N VAL A 401 -10.60 -14.86 -25.93
CA VAL A 401 -9.21 -14.74 -25.44
C VAL A 401 -8.59 -13.46 -25.99
N GLU A 402 -7.85 -12.74 -25.15
CA GLU A 402 -7.14 -11.52 -25.50
C GLU A 402 -5.62 -11.72 -25.47
N THR A 403 -4.95 -11.37 -26.57
CA THR A 403 -3.48 -11.28 -26.59
C THR A 403 -3.03 -10.07 -25.78
N ARG A 404 -2.45 -10.30 -24.60
CA ARG A 404 -1.87 -9.22 -23.79
C ARG A 404 -0.62 -8.66 -24.48
N PRO A 405 -0.54 -7.36 -24.78
CA PRO A 405 0.63 -6.81 -25.43
C PRO A 405 1.78 -6.65 -24.41
N PRO A 406 3.07 -6.68 -24.82
CA PRO A 406 4.20 -6.75 -23.90
C PRO A 406 4.30 -5.58 -22.91
N GLU A 407 3.90 -4.37 -23.31
CA GLU A 407 3.83 -3.19 -22.46
C GLU A 407 2.83 -3.34 -21.29
N ASN A 408 1.88 -4.28 -21.38
CA ASN A 408 0.91 -4.59 -20.32
C ASN A 408 1.28 -5.81 -19.45
N VAL A 409 2.45 -6.44 -19.67
CA VAL A 409 2.95 -7.57 -18.87
C VAL A 409 4.34 -7.25 -18.32
N HIS A 410 4.55 -7.43 -17.02
CA HIS A 410 5.88 -7.40 -16.40
C HIS A 410 6.20 -8.79 -15.86
N VAL A 411 7.09 -9.50 -16.54
CA VAL A 411 7.64 -10.79 -16.09
C VAL A 411 8.71 -10.55 -15.02
N GLY A 412 8.46 -11.06 -13.81
CA GLY A 412 9.31 -10.88 -12.65
C GLY A 412 10.24 -12.07 -12.40
N ASP A 413 9.97 -12.83 -11.34
CA ASP A 413 10.78 -14.00 -10.97
C ASP A 413 10.42 -15.25 -11.74
N ASN A 414 11.41 -16.07 -12.07
CA ASN A 414 11.22 -17.36 -12.72
C ASN A 414 12.06 -18.44 -12.01
N GLY A 415 11.45 -19.60 -11.76
CA GLY A 415 12.08 -20.78 -11.18
C GLY A 415 13.35 -21.26 -11.91
N ALA A 416 13.41 -21.14 -13.24
CA ALA A 416 14.61 -21.48 -14.01
C ALA A 416 15.83 -20.62 -13.64
N LEU A 417 15.61 -19.35 -13.30
CA LEU A 417 16.69 -18.39 -13.07
C LEU A 417 17.22 -18.42 -11.62
N GLY A 418 16.69 -19.32 -10.77
CA GLY A 418 17.05 -19.42 -9.36
C GLY A 418 16.74 -18.17 -8.54
N SER A 419 15.97 -17.22 -9.09
CA SER A 419 15.74 -15.90 -8.48
C SER A 419 14.53 -15.86 -7.55
N MET A 420 13.83 -16.98 -7.36
CA MET A 420 12.61 -17.05 -6.56
C MET A 420 12.90 -17.13 -5.07
N PHE A 421 12.20 -16.29 -4.30
CA PHE A 421 12.09 -16.44 -2.85
C PHE A 421 10.84 -17.24 -2.49
N THR A 422 10.85 -17.91 -1.35
CA THR A 422 9.65 -18.48 -0.73
C THR A 422 8.82 -17.38 -0.05
N ILE A 423 7.59 -17.72 0.34
CA ILE A 423 6.70 -16.80 1.06
C ILE A 423 7.25 -16.40 2.45
N GLY A 424 8.07 -17.26 3.07
CA GLY A 424 8.70 -17.00 4.37
C GLY A 424 9.96 -16.14 4.30
N GLU A 425 10.61 -16.08 3.13
CA GLU A 425 11.81 -15.26 2.91
C GLU A 425 11.48 -13.89 2.30
N CYS A 426 10.23 -13.62 1.92
CA CYS A 426 9.81 -12.42 1.21
C CYS A 426 8.60 -11.78 1.90
N PHE A 427 8.86 -10.86 2.84
CA PHE A 427 7.86 -10.28 3.74
C PHE A 427 6.97 -9.22 3.07
N VAL A 428 7.60 -8.27 2.39
CA VAL A 428 6.92 -7.25 1.55
C VAL A 428 6.94 -7.77 0.12
N ARG A 429 5.79 -7.68 -0.56
CA ARG A 429 5.58 -8.20 -1.93
C ARG A 429 4.88 -7.15 -2.79
N SER A 430 5.41 -5.93 -2.81
CA SER A 430 4.75 -4.76 -3.42
C SER A 430 5.01 -4.64 -4.92
N TYR A 431 4.13 -3.93 -5.62
CA TYR A 431 4.33 -3.49 -7.01
C TYR A 431 4.13 -1.98 -7.10
N ASN A 432 5.21 -1.24 -7.30
CA ASN A 432 5.16 0.20 -7.52
C ASN A 432 4.75 0.46 -8.98
N SER A 433 3.47 0.80 -9.18
CA SER A 433 2.87 1.04 -10.50
C SER A 433 3.38 2.31 -11.18
N SER A 434 3.76 3.35 -10.42
CA SER A 434 4.42 4.56 -10.94
C SER A 434 5.74 4.27 -11.67
N CYS A 435 6.48 3.25 -11.24
CA CYS A 435 7.79 2.89 -11.77
C CYS A 435 7.78 1.55 -12.52
N GLU A 436 6.61 0.92 -12.69
CA GLU A 436 6.42 -0.47 -13.17
C GLU A 436 7.43 -1.46 -12.58
N THR A 437 7.54 -1.47 -11.24
CA THR A 437 8.67 -2.09 -10.52
C THR A 437 8.18 -2.99 -9.38
N PHE A 438 8.66 -4.23 -9.32
CA PHE A 438 8.51 -5.07 -8.13
C PHE A 438 9.42 -4.56 -7.01
N VAL A 439 8.85 -4.40 -5.81
CA VAL A 439 9.55 -3.93 -4.62
C VAL A 439 9.29 -4.90 -3.47
N ASP A 440 10.28 -5.71 -3.17
CA ASP A 440 10.23 -6.76 -2.16
C ASP A 440 11.14 -6.43 -0.96
N LEU A 441 10.77 -6.89 0.23
CA LEU A 441 11.64 -6.89 1.42
C LEU A 441 11.88 -8.34 1.81
N ILE A 442 13.12 -8.80 1.61
CA ILE A 442 13.51 -10.20 1.77
C ILE A 442 14.38 -10.41 3.00
N ASP A 443 14.33 -11.61 3.58
CA ASP A 443 15.37 -12.12 4.47
C ASP A 443 16.41 -12.90 3.67
N GLU A 444 17.65 -12.44 3.68
CA GLU A 444 18.78 -13.17 3.15
C GLU A 444 19.75 -13.56 4.28
N SER A 445 19.50 -14.72 4.90
CA SER A 445 20.31 -15.27 5.99
C SER A 445 20.35 -14.37 7.24
N GLN A 446 19.18 -14.04 7.80
CA GLN A 446 18.99 -13.13 8.94
C GLN A 446 19.43 -11.69 8.65
N ARG A 447 19.21 -11.24 7.41
CA ARG A 447 19.51 -9.88 6.95
C ARG A 447 18.40 -9.39 6.06
N LEU A 448 17.63 -8.42 6.55
CA LEU A 448 16.65 -7.74 5.74
C LEU A 448 17.31 -6.91 4.63
N ARG A 449 16.88 -7.14 3.39
CA ARG A 449 17.29 -6.38 2.20
C ARG A 449 16.06 -5.99 1.40
N LEU A 450 16.02 -4.75 0.95
CA LEU A 450 15.19 -4.32 -0.15
C LEU A 450 15.69 -4.98 -1.43
N ARG A 451 14.77 -5.53 -2.21
CA ARG A 451 15.03 -6.13 -3.51
C ARG A 451 14.07 -5.52 -4.52
N VAL A 452 14.63 -5.07 -5.64
CA VAL A 452 13.90 -4.34 -6.66
C VAL A 452 14.14 -5.01 -8.01
N ARG A 453 13.07 -5.20 -8.78
CA ARG A 453 13.16 -5.52 -10.22
C ARG A 453 12.26 -4.56 -10.98
N PRO A 454 12.82 -3.58 -11.71
CA PRO A 454 12.09 -2.78 -12.68
C PRO A 454 11.69 -3.62 -13.88
N LYS A 455 10.61 -3.22 -14.54
CA LYS A 455 10.34 -3.68 -15.90
C LYS A 455 11.48 -3.23 -16.81
N LEU A 456 11.97 -4.13 -17.65
CA LEU A 456 12.93 -3.79 -18.70
C LEU A 456 12.15 -3.36 -19.96
N ASP A 457 12.52 -2.23 -20.53
CA ASP A 457 11.94 -1.79 -21.80
C ASP A 457 12.44 -2.68 -22.96
N PRO A 458 11.54 -3.15 -23.85
CA PRO A 458 11.94 -3.99 -24.98
C PRO A 458 13.00 -3.35 -25.89
N ALA A 459 13.02 -2.01 -25.97
CA ALA A 459 13.97 -1.23 -26.75
C ALA A 459 15.41 -1.19 -26.17
N HIS A 460 15.61 -1.70 -24.95
CA HIS A 460 16.93 -1.79 -24.30
C HIS A 460 17.37 -3.24 -24.03
N GLY A 461 16.65 -4.22 -24.59
CA GLY A 461 17.17 -5.57 -24.73
C GLY A 461 18.34 -5.58 -25.71
N ASN A 462 19.52 -6.01 -25.27
CA ASN A 462 20.70 -6.16 -26.12
C ASN A 462 20.38 -7.03 -27.34
N ALA A 463 20.81 -6.59 -28.53
CA ALA A 463 20.55 -7.24 -29.80
C ALA A 463 21.33 -8.56 -30.05
N ASP A 464 21.70 -9.29 -28.98
CA ASP A 464 22.64 -10.41 -29.02
C ASP A 464 21.99 -11.79 -28.77
N ASP A 465 20.73 -11.84 -28.30
CA ASP A 465 20.03 -13.10 -27.98
C ASP A 465 19.36 -13.80 -29.18
N THR A 466 19.63 -13.35 -30.42
CA THR A 466 19.01 -13.90 -31.65
C THR A 466 19.93 -14.83 -32.43
N ARG A 467 20.51 -15.86 -31.78
CA ARG A 467 21.12 -17.01 -32.48
C ARG A 467 20.80 -18.35 -31.78
N PRO A 468 19.77 -19.09 -32.22
CA PRO A 468 19.53 -20.43 -31.74
C PRO A 468 20.54 -21.41 -32.37
N GLY A 469 21.34 -22.05 -31.51
CA GLY A 469 22.05 -23.29 -31.85
C GLY A 469 23.51 -23.15 -32.27
N GLN A 470 24.41 -23.40 -31.32
CA GLN A 470 25.35 -24.51 -31.47
C GLN A 470 25.85 -24.98 -30.09
N SER A 471 25.68 -26.27 -29.82
CA SER A 471 26.25 -26.88 -28.63
C SER A 471 27.76 -27.03 -28.80
N SER A 472 28.54 -26.60 -27.80
CA SER A 472 29.96 -26.96 -27.70
C SER A 472 30.29 -27.26 -26.24
N LYS A 473 30.59 -28.53 -25.97
CA LYS A 473 30.91 -29.03 -24.65
C LYS A 473 32.33 -28.60 -24.29
N THR A 474 32.51 -27.83 -23.23
CA THR A 474 33.80 -27.78 -22.53
C THR A 474 33.57 -27.72 -21.03
N ARG A 475 33.78 -28.86 -20.36
CA ARG A 475 33.93 -28.89 -18.90
C ARG A 475 35.25 -28.20 -18.57
N LEU A 476 35.23 -27.21 -17.68
CA LEU A 476 36.38 -26.92 -16.83
C LEU A 476 35.89 -26.65 -15.41
N ASN A 477 36.48 -27.37 -14.45
CA ASN A 477 36.16 -27.21 -13.04
C ASN A 477 36.82 -25.94 -12.49
N THR A 478 36.06 -25.04 -11.90
CA THR A 478 36.56 -24.11 -10.89
C THR A 478 35.55 -23.89 -9.77
N SER A 479 36.07 -23.99 -8.54
CA SER A 479 35.63 -23.49 -7.23
C SER A 479 34.23 -22.85 -7.01
N LYS A 480 33.72 -23.07 -5.79
CA LYS A 480 32.44 -22.60 -5.22
C LYS A 480 32.25 -21.07 -5.14
N GLU A 481 32.15 -20.37 -6.27
CA GLU A 481 31.66 -18.97 -6.37
C GLU A 481 30.44 -18.83 -7.32
N GLY A 482 29.69 -19.90 -7.52
CA GLY A 482 28.60 -20.01 -8.50
C GLY A 482 27.25 -19.42 -8.07
N ARG A 483 27.15 -18.12 -7.78
CA ARG A 483 25.85 -17.42 -7.61
C ARG A 483 25.73 -16.02 -8.24
N LYS A 484 26.80 -15.43 -8.78
CA LYS A 484 26.80 -14.02 -9.26
C LYS A 484 26.39 -13.81 -10.74
N GLY A 485 25.82 -14.82 -11.41
CA GLY A 485 25.70 -14.83 -12.88
C GLY A 485 24.34 -14.53 -13.53
N LEU A 486 23.21 -14.56 -12.82
CA LEU A 486 21.88 -14.74 -13.46
C LEU A 486 20.77 -13.76 -13.04
N HIS A 487 21.12 -12.52 -12.65
CA HIS A 487 20.16 -11.52 -12.15
C HIS A 487 20.22 -10.19 -12.90
N HIS A 488 20.19 -10.24 -14.24
CA HIS A 488 20.02 -9.02 -15.06
C HIS A 488 18.77 -8.25 -14.61
N GLY A 489 18.91 -6.93 -14.43
CA GLY A 489 17.84 -6.03 -13.98
C GLY A 489 17.54 -6.00 -12.47
N VAL A 490 17.95 -6.99 -11.67
CA VAL A 490 17.64 -7.00 -10.21
C VAL A 490 18.63 -6.13 -9.44
N LYS A 491 18.11 -5.29 -8.54
CA LYS A 491 18.88 -4.44 -7.63
C LYS A 491 18.59 -4.84 -6.19
N PHE A 492 19.62 -4.79 -5.34
CA PHE A 492 19.53 -5.16 -3.92
C PHE A 492 20.15 -4.08 -3.06
N TRP A 493 19.46 -3.72 -1.99
CA TRP A 493 19.91 -2.72 -1.03
C TRP A 493 19.56 -3.14 0.40
N PRO A 494 20.46 -3.03 1.39
CA PRO A 494 21.83 -2.57 1.28
C PRO A 494 22.70 -3.49 0.40
N PRO A 495 23.82 -3.00 -0.16
CA PRO A 495 24.74 -3.83 -0.94
C PRO A 495 25.40 -4.91 -0.07
N ASP A 496 25.85 -5.98 -0.70
CA ASP A 496 26.45 -7.14 -0.01
C ASP A 496 27.83 -6.82 0.59
N GLN A 497 28.15 -7.47 1.71
CA GLN A 497 29.40 -7.27 2.46
C GLN A 497 30.52 -8.16 1.93
N ALA A 498 31.02 -7.87 0.73
CA ALA A 498 32.12 -8.63 0.12
C ALA A 498 33.46 -8.52 0.87
N SER A 499 33.70 -7.47 1.68
CA SER A 499 34.89 -7.38 2.55
C SER A 499 34.76 -6.29 3.63
N ARG A 500 35.34 -6.61 4.81
CA ARG A 500 35.46 -5.83 6.08
C ARG A 500 34.17 -5.19 6.63
N PRO A 501 33.85 -5.35 7.93
CA PRO A 501 32.65 -4.76 8.52
C PRO A 501 32.72 -3.22 8.48
N LYS A 502 31.82 -2.60 7.69
CA LYS A 502 31.68 -1.14 7.61
C LYS A 502 30.72 -0.67 8.73
N PRO A 503 31.14 0.18 9.69
CA PRO A 503 30.29 0.56 10.82
C PRO A 503 28.94 1.17 10.44
N LYS A 504 28.91 2.02 9.40
CA LYS A 504 27.66 2.60 8.86
C LYS A 504 26.69 1.53 8.32
N LEU A 505 27.21 0.43 7.77
CA LEU A 505 26.41 -0.67 7.24
C LEU A 505 25.92 -1.60 8.36
N ALA A 506 26.72 -1.80 9.41
CA ALA A 506 26.25 -2.47 10.64
C ALA A 506 25.12 -1.66 11.32
N GLN A 507 25.28 -0.34 11.42
CA GLN A 507 24.21 0.56 11.90
C GLN A 507 22.96 0.46 11.02
N LEU A 508 23.12 0.41 9.70
CA LEU A 508 22.01 0.24 8.76
C LEU A 508 21.26 -1.09 8.96
N HIS A 509 22.00 -2.19 9.11
CA HIS A 509 21.39 -3.48 9.43
C HIS A 509 20.65 -3.42 10.77
N ASN A 510 21.15 -2.73 11.80
CA ASN A 510 20.44 -2.58 13.07
C ASN A 510 19.16 -1.72 12.96
N ILE A 511 19.11 -0.75 12.04
CA ILE A 511 17.91 0.08 11.79
C ILE A 511 16.87 -0.73 10.99
N LEU A 512 17.30 -1.46 9.96
CA LEU A 512 16.42 -2.34 9.18
C LEU A 512 15.94 -3.53 10.00
N TYR A 513 16.81 -4.05 10.87
CA TYR A 513 16.64 -5.27 11.66
C TYR A 513 16.75 -5.02 13.17
N PRO A 514 15.81 -4.25 13.77
CA PRO A 514 15.87 -3.86 15.18
C PRO A 514 15.52 -4.99 16.16
N GLN A 515 15.01 -6.13 15.69
CA GLN A 515 14.66 -7.30 16.52
C GLN A 515 15.07 -8.59 15.80
N MET A 516 15.80 -9.47 16.49
CA MET A 516 16.37 -10.71 15.93
C MET A 516 15.37 -11.85 15.64
N LEU A 517 14.08 -11.64 15.90
CA LEU A 517 13.03 -12.65 15.75
C LEU A 517 11.97 -12.15 14.76
N LEU A 518 12.10 -12.56 13.51
CA LEU A 518 11.05 -12.36 12.50
C LEU A 518 9.95 -13.39 12.70
N GLY A 519 8.73 -12.88 12.82
CA GLY A 519 7.50 -13.62 12.53
C GLY A 519 6.86 -13.00 11.30
N GLU A 520 5.53 -12.87 11.34
CA GLU A 520 4.79 -12.03 10.41
C GLU A 520 5.30 -10.56 10.46
N VAL A 521 5.19 -9.86 9.33
CA VAL A 521 5.61 -8.46 9.17
C VAL A 521 4.43 -7.69 8.61
N ASP A 522 3.90 -6.74 9.38
CA ASP A 522 2.92 -5.78 8.87
C ASP A 522 3.63 -4.73 8.02
N TRP A 523 3.07 -4.37 6.87
CA TRP A 523 3.65 -3.35 6.00
C TRP A 523 2.59 -2.59 5.21
N ALA A 524 2.97 -1.40 4.76
CA ALA A 524 2.21 -0.59 3.82
C ALA A 524 3.18 0.26 3.00
N MET A 525 2.85 0.50 1.72
CA MET A 525 3.70 1.21 0.78
C MET A 525 2.85 2.13 -0.12
N ASP A 526 3.39 3.30 -0.44
CA ASP A 526 2.88 4.18 -1.50
C ASP A 526 3.93 4.38 -2.61
N ASP A 527 3.75 5.41 -3.43
CA ASP A 527 4.64 5.74 -4.56
C ASP A 527 6.05 6.19 -4.12
N ARG A 528 6.23 6.54 -2.84
CA ARG A 528 7.40 7.24 -2.26
C ARG A 528 8.04 6.54 -1.08
N THR A 529 7.27 5.79 -0.28
CA THR A 529 7.70 5.30 1.04
C THR A 529 7.14 3.92 1.33
N LEU A 530 7.97 3.04 1.89
CA LEU A 530 7.61 1.77 2.50
C LEU A 530 7.73 1.90 4.02
N ILE A 531 6.70 1.50 4.76
CA ILE A 531 6.73 1.37 6.22
C ILE A 531 6.41 -0.07 6.59
N TYR A 532 7.19 -0.65 7.52
CA TYR A 532 6.95 -1.99 8.04
C TYR A 532 7.22 -2.10 9.55
N ALA A 533 6.57 -3.08 10.18
CA ALA A 533 6.76 -3.44 11.58
C ALA A 533 7.21 -4.91 11.68
N PRO A 534 8.50 -5.19 11.97
CA PRO A 534 8.98 -6.55 12.13
C PRO A 534 8.47 -7.18 13.43
N GLY A 535 8.18 -8.48 13.39
CA GLY A 535 7.78 -9.28 14.54
C GLY A 535 6.26 -9.41 14.71
N HIS A 536 5.85 -10.51 15.35
CA HIS A 536 4.44 -10.86 15.51
C HIS A 536 3.64 -9.81 16.30
N VAL A 537 2.40 -9.55 15.87
CA VAL A 537 1.45 -8.70 16.62
C VAL A 537 1.14 -9.36 17.97
N VAL A 538 1.58 -8.76 19.08
CA VAL A 538 1.23 -9.22 20.44
C VAL A 538 0.56 -8.06 21.16
N ARG A 539 -0.68 -8.23 21.61
CA ARG A 539 -1.46 -7.19 22.32
C ARG A 539 -0.64 -6.61 23.48
N GLY A 540 -0.60 -5.28 23.60
CA GLY A 540 0.14 -4.58 24.65
C GLY A 540 1.66 -4.53 24.45
N ARG A 541 2.20 -4.99 23.30
CA ARG A 541 3.64 -4.90 23.00
C ARG A 541 3.86 -4.07 21.72
N PRO A 542 4.36 -2.83 21.85
CA PRO A 542 4.67 -2.02 20.68
C PRO A 542 5.91 -2.56 19.95
N ARG A 543 5.85 -2.55 18.62
CA ARG A 543 6.95 -2.91 17.71
C ARG A 543 7.53 -1.65 17.05
N PRO A 544 8.82 -1.67 16.66
CA PRO A 544 9.42 -0.57 15.91
C PRO A 544 8.75 -0.44 14.54
N LEU A 545 8.39 0.78 14.15
CA LEU A 545 7.99 1.10 12.78
C LEU A 545 9.23 1.57 12.02
N VAL A 546 9.67 0.78 11.05
CA VAL A 546 10.80 1.10 10.17
C VAL A 546 10.26 1.73 8.90
N LEU A 547 10.81 2.89 8.54
CA LEU A 547 10.49 3.63 7.33
C LEU A 547 11.67 3.57 6.36
N ILE A 548 11.37 3.29 5.09
CA ILE A 548 12.27 3.39 3.94
C ILE A 548 11.65 4.38 2.95
N SER A 549 12.35 5.47 2.64
CA SER A 549 11.86 6.50 1.70
C SER A 549 12.73 6.64 0.47
N PHE A 550 12.05 6.67 -0.68
CA PHE A 550 12.58 6.96 -2.01
C PHE A 550 12.43 8.43 -2.40
N ASP A 551 11.88 9.28 -1.51
CA ASP A 551 11.70 10.71 -1.76
C ASP A 551 12.83 11.56 -1.16
N SER A 552 13.64 12.15 -2.04
CA SER A 552 14.76 13.05 -1.69
C SER A 552 14.38 14.31 -0.89
N ALA A 553 13.09 14.64 -0.79
CA ALA A 553 12.60 15.77 0.00
C ALA A 553 12.39 15.44 1.50
N ILE A 554 12.25 14.16 1.88
CA ILE A 554 11.81 13.78 3.23
C ILE A 554 12.94 13.88 4.27
N ARG A 555 12.70 14.59 5.38
CA ARG A 555 13.72 14.94 6.40
C ARG A 555 13.17 14.95 7.82
N PHE A 556 13.67 14.05 8.67
CA PHE A 556 13.44 14.12 10.11
C PHE A 556 14.73 14.46 10.89
N PRO A 557 14.71 15.38 11.86
CA PRO A 557 15.86 15.65 12.72
C PRO A 557 15.95 14.71 13.93
N GLY A 558 14.83 14.20 14.47
CA GLY A 558 14.76 13.59 15.81
C GLY A 558 14.77 12.06 15.91
N TYR A 559 14.77 11.31 14.81
CA TYR A 559 14.73 9.83 14.83
C TYR A 559 16.12 9.23 14.53
N PRO A 560 16.41 7.99 14.99
CA PRO A 560 17.61 7.26 14.59
C PRO A 560 17.59 7.01 13.09
N LYS A 561 18.35 7.82 12.36
CA LYS A 561 18.35 7.92 10.90
C LYS A 561 19.72 7.59 10.33
N LEU A 562 19.73 6.97 9.16
CA LEU A 562 20.88 6.99 8.27
C LEU A 562 20.53 7.80 7.03
N GLN A 563 21.23 8.92 6.84
CA GLN A 563 21.17 9.65 5.57
C GLN A 563 22.09 8.95 4.57
N LEU A 564 21.49 8.48 3.48
CA LEU A 564 22.19 7.81 2.40
C LEU A 564 22.51 8.88 1.36
N GLY A 565 23.73 9.42 1.44
CA GLY A 565 24.24 10.30 0.41
C GLY A 565 24.42 9.51 -0.89
N SER A 566 23.98 10.09 -2.01
CA SER A 566 24.35 9.59 -3.34
C SER A 566 25.88 9.52 -3.44
N ALA A 567 26.39 8.46 -4.07
CA ALA A 567 27.81 8.15 -4.11
C ALA A 567 28.55 8.98 -5.18
N ASP A 568 28.45 10.32 -5.10
CA ASP A 568 29.29 11.26 -5.83
C ASP A 568 29.33 12.63 -5.12
N GLY A 569 30.53 13.21 -4.96
CA GLY A 569 30.71 14.59 -4.49
C GLY A 569 31.45 14.78 -3.15
N SER A 570 32.79 14.75 -3.21
CA SER A 570 33.76 15.51 -2.40
C SER A 570 33.42 15.92 -0.95
N ASN A 571 34.20 15.40 0.00
CA ASN A 571 34.29 15.90 1.39
C ASN A 571 34.63 17.40 1.46
N ILE A 572 33.80 18.20 2.12
CA ILE A 572 34.23 19.43 2.82
C ILE A 572 33.51 19.48 4.18
N LEU A 573 34.29 19.27 5.25
CA LEU A 573 33.91 19.63 6.62
C LEU A 573 34.21 21.12 6.86
N PRO A 574 33.44 21.78 7.73
CA PRO A 574 34.00 22.76 8.65
C PRO A 574 33.89 22.31 10.12
N PRO A 575 34.76 22.82 11.01
CA PRO A 575 34.98 22.24 12.34
C PRO A 575 34.09 22.84 13.44
N ASN A 576 33.99 22.09 14.54
CA ASN A 576 33.86 22.50 15.95
C ASN A 576 32.96 23.70 16.33
N GLY A 577 31.99 23.44 17.22
CA GLY A 577 31.50 24.47 18.16
C GLY A 577 32.59 24.89 19.16
N PRO A 578 32.34 25.88 20.04
CA PRO A 578 31.54 25.57 21.22
C PRO A 578 30.64 26.72 21.74
N HIS A 579 30.12 26.51 22.96
CA HIS A 579 29.44 27.41 23.89
C HIS A 579 27.90 27.47 23.89
N ALA A 580 27.38 26.97 25.01
CA ALA A 580 26.08 27.36 25.53
C ALA A 580 26.20 28.72 26.23
N ALA A 581 25.21 29.58 26.02
CA ALA A 581 24.88 30.69 26.90
C ALA A 581 23.35 30.68 27.06
N ALA A 582 22.87 30.83 28.30
CA ALA A 582 21.45 30.96 28.58
C ALA A 582 21.10 32.46 28.59
N GLU A 583 20.03 32.84 27.91
CA GLU A 583 19.36 34.12 28.13
C GLU A 583 17.86 33.91 28.33
N HIS A 584 17.40 34.29 29.52
CA HIS A 584 15.99 34.54 29.79
C HIS A 584 15.62 35.92 29.26
N ALA A 585 14.54 36.01 28.49
CA ALA A 585 13.85 37.28 28.26
C ALA A 585 12.40 37.15 28.77
N HIS A 586 12.13 37.81 29.90
CA HIS A 586 10.76 37.99 30.39
C HIS A 586 10.02 39.02 29.53
N ILE A 587 8.72 38.79 29.32
CA ILE A 587 7.76 39.88 29.11
C ILE A 587 6.72 39.74 30.22
N MET A 588 6.70 40.71 31.14
CA MET A 588 5.65 40.88 32.13
C MET A 588 4.61 41.88 31.60
N PRO A 589 3.32 41.71 31.91
CA PRO A 589 2.40 42.83 32.02
C PRO A 589 2.48 43.43 33.43
N GLU A 590 2.53 44.77 33.53
CA GLU A 590 2.51 45.45 34.82
C GLU A 590 1.10 45.43 35.45
N THR A 591 1.04 45.30 36.78
CA THR A 591 -0.04 45.85 37.60
C THR A 591 0.45 45.98 39.06
N PRO A 592 0.34 47.16 39.71
CA PRO A 592 1.06 47.41 40.96
C PRO A 592 0.27 47.16 42.25
N ALA A 593 1.07 46.87 43.29
CA ALA A 593 0.86 47.15 44.72
C ALA A 593 -0.24 46.37 45.50
N GLY A 594 0.19 45.66 46.55
CA GLY A 594 -0.72 44.91 47.43
C GLY A 594 -0.19 44.39 48.78
N SER A 595 1.09 44.59 49.13
CA SER A 595 1.68 44.48 50.49
C SER A 595 1.63 43.14 51.29
N VAL A 596 2.58 43.08 52.24
CA VAL A 596 2.72 42.14 53.38
C VAL A 596 3.46 40.81 53.11
N ASN A 597 4.34 40.50 54.05
CA ASN A 597 5.43 39.51 54.04
C ASN A 597 5.33 38.67 55.35
N PRO A 598 6.29 37.80 55.67
CA PRO A 598 6.37 36.38 55.35
C PRO A 598 6.06 35.45 56.55
N HIS A 599 6.02 34.13 56.33
CA HIS A 599 6.52 33.18 57.33
C HIS A 599 6.96 31.83 56.72
N ALA A 600 8.23 31.47 56.96
CA ALA A 600 8.79 30.13 57.25
C ALA A 600 8.47 28.88 56.38
N CYS A 601 9.29 27.81 56.36
CA CYS A 601 10.75 27.61 56.45
C CYS A 601 11.00 26.09 56.26
N LEU A 602 12.06 25.68 55.53
CA LEU A 602 12.65 24.32 55.52
C LEU A 602 11.71 23.17 55.01
N THR A 603 12.15 21.99 54.54
CA THR A 603 13.47 21.33 54.63
C THR A 603 13.77 20.45 53.38
N CYS A 604 15.02 20.02 53.27
CA CYS A 604 15.69 19.40 52.12
C CYS A 604 15.46 17.87 51.85
N LEU A 605 15.74 17.48 50.59
CA LEU A 605 16.46 16.27 50.11
C LEU A 605 15.92 14.82 50.34
N ARG A 606 15.58 14.13 49.21
CA ARG A 606 16.26 12.95 48.58
C ARG A 606 16.78 11.75 49.46
N PRO A 607 17.00 10.52 48.92
CA PRO A 607 16.14 9.65 48.09
C PRO A 607 16.35 8.11 48.32
N TRP A 608 15.34 7.24 48.45
CA TRP A 608 15.59 5.76 48.50
C TRP A 608 14.61 4.88 47.71
N LEU A 609 15.20 3.88 47.03
CA LEU A 609 14.55 2.69 46.47
C LEU A 609 14.24 1.66 47.58
N PRO A 610 13.30 0.73 47.35
CA PRO A 610 13.41 -0.60 47.95
C PRO A 610 13.34 -1.76 46.93
N GLN A 611 13.85 -2.91 47.37
CA GLN A 611 14.06 -4.13 46.58
C GLN A 611 12.94 -5.19 46.78
N ILE A 612 13.05 -6.24 45.97
CA ILE A 612 12.29 -7.50 45.96
C ILE A 612 12.49 -8.32 47.26
N PRO A 613 11.48 -9.08 47.74
CA PRO A 613 11.68 -10.27 48.57
C PRO A 613 11.42 -11.59 47.80
N SER A 614 12.10 -12.66 48.21
CA SER A 614 11.96 -14.02 47.66
C SER A 614 11.69 -15.06 48.75
N ALA A 615 10.93 -16.12 48.45
CA ALA A 615 10.79 -17.29 49.33
C ALA A 615 10.40 -18.59 48.58
N ARG A 616 10.71 -19.74 49.19
CA ARG A 616 10.55 -21.13 48.71
C ARG A 616 9.79 -21.95 49.76
N SER A 617 9.08 -23.06 49.50
CA SER A 617 8.56 -23.71 48.27
C SER A 617 7.57 -24.82 48.74
N ILE A 618 7.55 -26.03 48.12
CA ILE A 618 6.85 -27.27 48.60
C ILE A 618 5.30 -27.21 48.40
N LEU A 619 4.55 -28.18 47.83
CA LEU A 619 4.71 -29.63 47.58
C LEU A 619 4.07 -30.13 46.24
N ARG A 620 4.26 -31.41 45.92
CA ARG A 620 3.85 -32.23 44.73
C ARG A 620 2.30 -32.37 44.59
N ARG A 621 1.65 -32.74 43.45
CA ARG A 621 1.82 -33.92 42.55
C ARG A 621 1.08 -33.74 41.18
N PRO A 622 1.25 -34.65 40.17
CA PRO A 622 0.74 -34.50 38.80
C PRO A 622 -0.42 -35.46 38.39
N MET A 623 -1.13 -35.12 37.31
CA MET A 623 -1.90 -36.02 36.40
C MET A 623 -1.68 -35.49 34.96
N GLN A 624 -1.12 -36.23 34.00
CA GLN A 624 -1.67 -37.40 33.28
C GLN A 624 -3.07 -37.17 32.67
N HIS A 625 -3.11 -36.98 31.34
CA HIS A 625 -4.28 -37.27 30.51
C HIS A 625 -3.89 -38.29 29.43
N GLN A 626 -4.56 -39.44 29.44
CA GLN A 626 -4.43 -40.47 28.41
C GLN A 626 -5.26 -40.13 27.17
N LEU A 627 -4.82 -40.62 26.02
CA LEU A 627 -5.68 -40.80 24.86
C LEU A 627 -6.70 -41.92 25.15
N GLN A 628 -7.93 -41.75 24.68
CA GLN A 628 -8.72 -42.90 24.19
C GLN A 628 -9.66 -42.47 23.04
N ARG A 629 -9.70 -43.32 22.01
CA ARG A 629 -10.64 -43.25 20.89
C ARG A 629 -11.91 -44.03 21.26
N LEU A 630 -13.07 -43.64 20.73
CA LEU A 630 -14.26 -44.46 20.42
C LEU A 630 -15.23 -43.53 19.66
N SER A 631 -15.28 -43.48 18.33
CA SER A 631 -16.09 -44.33 17.44
C SER A 631 -17.46 -44.77 18.00
N HIS A 632 -18.56 -44.21 17.49
CA HIS A 632 -19.73 -44.96 16.98
C HIS A 632 -20.67 -44.02 16.17
N GLY A 633 -21.44 -44.61 15.25
CA GLY A 633 -22.18 -43.91 14.20
C GLY A 633 -23.64 -43.50 14.54
N PRO A 634 -24.38 -42.95 13.56
CA PRO A 634 -25.66 -42.29 13.78
C PRO A 634 -26.84 -43.26 13.89
N ARG A 635 -27.87 -42.89 14.68
CA ARG A 635 -29.19 -43.52 14.62
C ARG A 635 -30.15 -42.65 13.83
N HIS A 636 -30.72 -43.22 12.77
CA HIS A 636 -31.94 -42.72 12.15
C HIS A 636 -33.11 -42.77 13.14
N ILE A 637 -33.97 -41.75 13.09
CA ILE A 637 -35.40 -41.89 13.37
C ILE A 637 -36.16 -41.32 12.18
N ARG A 638 -37.13 -42.10 11.70
CA ARG A 638 -38.14 -41.78 10.67
C ARG A 638 -39.51 -42.01 11.32
N VAL A 639 -40.61 -41.84 10.57
CA VAL A 639 -42.04 -41.92 11.01
C VAL A 639 -42.50 -40.57 11.58
N LEU A 640 -43.16 -39.70 10.80
CA LEU A 640 -44.50 -39.76 10.15
C LEU A 640 -45.63 -39.33 11.11
N THR A 641 -46.13 -38.12 10.87
CA THR A 641 -47.51 -37.83 10.41
C THR A 641 -47.45 -36.56 9.57
#